data_AF-A0A3B4TSZ8-F1
#
_entry.id   AF-A0A3B4TSZ8-F1
#
_cell.length_a   1.000
_cell.length_b   1.000
_cell.length_c   1.000
_cell.angle_alpha   90.00
_cell.angle_beta   90.00
_cell.angle_gamma   90.00
#
_symmetry.space_group_name_H-M   'P 1'
#
loop_
_entity.id
_entity.type
_entity.pdbx_description
1 polymer ?
#
loop_
_entity_poly.entity_id
_entity_poly.type
_entity_poly.pdbx_seq_one_letter_code
_entity_poly.pdbx_strand_id
1 'polypeptide(L)'
;TNKQVSSKGSAPLIRDSCFSILKILILLTIFLISTETHQERLLEDLGLEQHYTEKLSLSRILQIDEKTITDVTAKCQSDLPWYFLKKLMMVNVTARNAKCTSECESDCDAVSGNTKLDLRNLVDSPNSGDMLNPLDIITALFLCSDAFVQQEMALKMSMCQFSVPLLLPNCDTQQCTLMLWALRDIVKKYRPQSLSQSKGFIEDRIVLSELPMISFVRLGECSLSKSEILNKLLSNSQQYHDTFVHHDMECGDSPRRISDGLTEITWYLPCGNKNIDIFSEPIAVANLRGDITSFETQFSFLCQTSAAVFVFFDSLKSGCRLLTNQNYKAQIFLVGNHQSNTFSLDALEQVATELGLTNNNIVLKTRRMNDADFVKNLRKTVSDVVENSKMKMCIEQMADIAHELGILVDEDCPECQIAKVNADAITADIQDTLKYKEEQLPLQGQIWKDLTSLEKEEFRLRKVGSEDIEKYKSDLQVQKEKLREKQNSYDISNAMTCFIHAISSPGTERCYFLKWIRINLDNLSRDKMSFLREQYKEKSKNSENKNVLKDIDRELSNSSLGTEHFFREMGQIYEASVSLPETDPSRQQLQHLPKLCAGLLLDGFPLELVDGDASNIPLRWVSDVLSQLHDLVSPKNKILVVTVLGVQSTGKSTLLNTMFGVQFAVSSGRCTRGAFMLLIRINDDVRKVLNCDFMVIIDTEGLKSPELLATLVVVCARFISGMEKRLGKKPKCQFVHQNVSDVSSQ
;
A
#
# COMPACT_ATOMS: atom_id res chain seq x y z
N THR A 1 70.54 13.11 -57.08
CA THR A 1 70.14 14.10 -58.11
C THR A 1 69.04 13.51 -58.96
N ASN A 2 67.91 14.24 -59.01
CA ASN A 2 66.71 14.13 -59.86
C ASN A 2 66.47 12.92 -60.80
N LYS A 3 65.25 12.39 -60.61
CA LYS A 3 64.14 12.17 -61.59
C LYS A 3 63.75 10.73 -61.96
N GLN A 4 62.51 10.45 -61.54
CA GLN A 4 61.41 9.71 -62.20
C GLN A 4 61.64 8.29 -62.70
N VAL A 5 61.06 7.32 -61.96
CA VAL A 5 60.34 6.20 -62.56
C VAL A 5 59.05 5.94 -61.77
N SER A 6 57.99 5.69 -62.53
CA SER A 6 56.62 5.34 -62.15
C SER A 6 56.48 4.12 -61.25
N SER A 7 55.53 4.17 -60.30
CA SER A 7 54.82 2.97 -59.84
C SER A 7 53.32 3.23 -59.81
N LYS A 8 52.62 2.65 -60.79
CA LYS A 8 51.21 2.25 -60.65
C LYS A 8 51.12 1.21 -59.54
N GLY A 9 50.16 1.33 -58.64
CA GLY A 9 49.82 0.24 -57.72
C GLY A 9 49.00 0.67 -56.51
N SER A 10 47.74 0.20 -56.46
CA SER A 10 46.91 0.05 -55.27
C SER A 10 46.59 1.29 -54.41
N ALA A 11 45.67 2.13 -54.89
CA ALA A 11 44.93 3.07 -54.03
C ALA A 11 43.41 3.17 -54.28
N PRO A 12 42.64 2.07 -54.54
CA PRO A 12 41.18 2.10 -54.31
C PRO A 12 40.76 1.40 -53.01
N LEU A 13 41.44 0.33 -52.57
CA LEU A 13 40.93 -0.52 -51.48
C LEU A 13 40.95 0.13 -50.09
N ILE A 14 41.89 1.02 -49.78
CA ILE A 14 41.98 1.62 -48.44
C ILE A 14 40.88 2.68 -48.25
N ARG A 15 40.50 3.40 -49.30
CA ARG A 15 39.48 4.46 -49.22
C ARG A 15 38.07 3.88 -49.08
N ASP A 16 37.77 2.77 -49.76
CA ASP A 16 36.51 2.04 -49.64
C ASP A 16 36.38 1.28 -48.32
N SER A 17 37.50 0.78 -47.78
CA SER A 17 37.56 0.16 -46.45
C SER A 17 37.33 1.18 -45.33
N CYS A 18 37.96 2.36 -45.40
CA CYS A 18 37.72 3.45 -44.46
C CYS A 18 36.28 3.99 -44.56
N PHE A 19 35.70 4.09 -45.75
CA PHE A 19 34.29 4.48 -45.90
C PHE A 19 33.32 3.43 -45.36
N SER A 20 33.65 2.14 -45.49
CA SER A 20 32.86 1.04 -44.95
C SER A 20 32.96 0.99 -43.42
N ILE A 21 34.15 1.19 -42.86
CA ILE A 21 34.36 1.28 -41.41
C ILE A 21 33.69 2.53 -40.84
N LEU A 22 33.76 3.68 -41.51
CA LEU A 22 33.08 4.89 -41.09
C LEU A 22 31.56 4.74 -41.21
N LYS A 23 31.04 4.06 -42.24
CA LYS A 23 29.62 3.69 -42.33
C LYS A 23 29.21 2.72 -41.24
N ILE A 24 30.02 1.74 -40.89
CA ILE A 24 29.77 0.81 -39.79
C ILE A 24 29.84 1.52 -38.44
N LEU A 25 30.77 2.45 -38.23
CA LEU A 25 30.83 3.28 -37.04
C LEU A 25 29.63 4.24 -36.98
N ILE A 26 29.24 4.86 -38.09
CA ILE A 26 28.04 5.71 -38.16
C ILE A 26 26.79 4.85 -37.94
N LEU A 27 26.70 3.63 -38.50
CA LEU A 27 25.61 2.69 -38.26
C LEU A 27 25.58 2.21 -36.81
N LEU A 28 26.74 1.91 -36.19
CA LEU A 28 26.86 1.58 -34.77
C LEU A 28 26.54 2.77 -33.88
N THR A 29 26.91 3.99 -34.30
CA THR A 29 26.57 5.23 -33.58
C THR A 29 25.09 5.55 -33.75
N ILE A 30 24.47 5.26 -34.90
CA ILE A 30 23.02 5.35 -35.14
C ILE A 30 22.28 4.22 -34.41
N PHE A 31 22.91 3.05 -34.20
CA PHE A 31 22.38 1.96 -33.36
C PHE A 31 22.56 2.22 -31.86
N LEU A 32 23.56 3.03 -31.48
CA LEU A 32 23.85 3.47 -30.11
C LEU A 32 23.17 4.80 -29.75
N ILE A 33 22.69 5.55 -30.74
CA ILE A 33 21.64 6.56 -30.54
C ILE A 33 20.39 5.74 -30.26
N SER A 34 20.20 5.40 -28.98
CA SER A 34 18.90 5.01 -28.46
C SER A 34 17.90 6.01 -29.04
N THR A 35 16.95 5.54 -29.85
CA THR A 35 15.74 6.30 -30.09
C THR A 35 15.05 6.39 -28.75
N GLU A 36 15.36 7.44 -28.02
CA GLU A 36 14.80 7.81 -26.73
C GLU A 36 13.32 7.45 -26.70
N THR A 37 12.97 6.49 -25.85
CA THR A 37 11.63 5.91 -25.88
C THR A 37 10.60 6.93 -25.38
N HIS A 38 9.33 6.76 -25.76
CA HIS A 38 8.26 7.63 -25.25
C HIS A 38 8.18 7.61 -23.71
N GLN A 39 8.59 6.50 -23.09
CA GLN A 39 8.66 6.33 -21.65
C GLN A 39 9.85 7.09 -21.06
N GLU A 40 11.06 6.93 -21.60
CA GLU A 40 12.27 7.65 -21.15
C GLU A 40 12.04 9.16 -21.11
N ARG A 41 11.50 9.74 -22.21
CA ARG A 41 11.14 11.17 -22.27
C ARG A 41 10.19 11.61 -21.17
N LEU A 42 9.14 10.84 -20.91
CA LEU A 42 8.17 11.19 -19.88
C LEU A 42 8.78 11.08 -18.48
N LEU A 43 9.65 10.09 -18.26
CA LEU A 43 10.35 9.96 -16.99
C LEU A 43 11.34 11.12 -16.77
N GLU A 44 11.98 11.62 -17.82
CA GLU A 44 12.77 12.85 -17.76
C GLU A 44 11.90 14.08 -17.44
N ASP A 45 10.78 14.26 -18.14
CA ASP A 45 9.81 15.35 -17.90
C ASP A 45 9.31 15.36 -16.44
N LEU A 46 9.12 14.15 -15.86
CA LEU A 46 8.67 13.93 -14.49
C LEU A 46 9.81 13.93 -13.45
N GLY A 47 11.08 13.98 -13.87
CA GLY A 47 12.24 13.87 -12.97
C GLY A 47 12.34 12.51 -12.26
N LEU A 48 11.85 11.44 -12.89
CA LEU A 48 11.82 10.08 -12.37
C LEU A 48 12.81 9.12 -13.05
N GLU A 49 13.60 9.58 -14.02
CA GLU A 49 14.55 8.76 -14.80
C GLU A 49 15.45 7.88 -13.92
N GLN A 50 16.10 8.47 -12.92
CA GLN A 50 16.98 7.75 -11.98
C GLN A 50 16.22 6.65 -11.21
N HIS A 51 14.94 6.89 -10.95
CA HIS A 51 14.07 5.98 -10.19
C HIS A 51 13.55 4.81 -11.01
N TYR A 52 13.74 4.83 -12.33
CA TYR A 52 13.48 3.67 -13.16
C TYR A 52 14.48 2.55 -12.87
N THR A 53 15.77 2.89 -12.71
CA THR A 53 16.84 1.97 -12.31
C THR A 53 16.93 1.79 -10.79
N GLU A 54 16.88 2.88 -10.02
CA GLU A 54 16.95 2.88 -8.55
C GLU A 54 15.57 3.13 -7.95
N LYS A 55 14.79 2.05 -7.82
CA LYS A 55 13.39 2.10 -7.41
C LYS A 55 13.17 2.94 -6.14
N LEU A 56 12.08 3.72 -6.15
CA LEU A 56 11.62 4.47 -4.98
C LEU A 56 11.31 3.52 -3.83
N SER A 57 11.85 3.83 -2.66
CA SER A 57 11.60 3.10 -1.41
C SER A 57 10.61 3.83 -0.51
N LEU A 58 9.95 3.07 0.37
CA LEU A 58 9.01 3.63 1.34
C LEU A 58 9.68 4.64 2.28
N SER A 59 10.93 4.36 2.69
CA SER A 59 11.70 5.27 3.55
C SER A 59 11.99 6.62 2.91
N ARG A 60 12.07 6.67 1.57
CA ARG A 60 12.22 7.92 0.81
C ARG A 60 10.89 8.68 0.71
N ILE A 61 9.77 7.99 0.50
CA ILE A 61 8.44 8.60 0.39
C ILE A 61 7.95 9.16 1.73
N LEU A 62 8.22 8.46 2.83
CA LEU A 62 7.86 8.90 4.18
C LEU A 62 8.78 10.02 4.71
N GLN A 63 9.85 10.36 4.00
CA GLN A 63 10.81 11.37 4.44
C GLN A 63 10.15 12.75 4.52
N ILE A 64 10.36 13.47 5.63
CA ILE A 64 9.82 14.82 5.78
C ILE A 64 10.74 15.81 5.03
N ASP A 65 10.20 16.47 4.02
CA ASP A 65 10.88 17.50 3.22
C ASP A 65 10.12 18.84 3.18
N GLU A 66 10.70 19.86 2.55
CA GLU A 66 10.12 21.22 2.53
C GLU A 66 8.77 21.21 1.81
N LYS A 67 8.69 20.43 0.74
CA LYS A 67 7.47 20.17 -0.03
C LYS A 67 6.42 19.45 0.81
N THR A 68 6.79 18.70 1.84
CA THR A 68 5.89 18.02 2.79
C THR A 68 5.22 19.01 3.74
N ILE A 69 5.92 20.08 4.13
CA ILE A 69 5.44 21.07 5.11
C ILE A 69 4.56 22.15 4.45
N THR A 70 4.79 22.45 3.17
CA THR A 70 4.04 23.46 2.44
C THR A 70 2.94 22.85 1.57
N ASP A 71 1.73 23.40 1.58
CA ASP A 71 0.63 23.01 0.65
C ASP A 71 0.75 23.75 -0.69
N VAL A 72 1.98 23.82 -1.22
CA VAL A 72 2.30 24.58 -2.43
C VAL A 72 1.94 23.74 -3.65
N THR A 73 1.25 24.35 -4.61
CA THR A 73 0.91 23.74 -5.91
C THR A 73 2.17 23.39 -6.70
N ALA A 74 2.10 22.34 -7.53
CA ALA A 74 3.22 21.93 -8.37
C ALA A 74 3.66 23.10 -9.27
N LYS A 75 4.95 23.45 -9.26
CA LYS A 75 5.47 24.59 -10.03
C LYS A 75 5.96 24.16 -11.42
N CYS A 76 6.44 22.93 -11.54
CA CYS A 76 6.88 22.30 -12.79
C CYS A 76 6.40 20.84 -12.86
N GLN A 77 6.51 20.22 -14.05
CA GLN A 77 6.04 18.84 -14.27
C GLN A 77 6.74 17.82 -13.36
N SER A 78 8.04 18.03 -13.07
CA SER A 78 8.79 17.19 -12.15
C SER A 78 8.31 17.24 -10.69
N ASP A 79 7.47 18.22 -10.31
CA ASP A 79 6.84 18.26 -8.98
C ASP A 79 5.56 17.41 -8.89
N LEU A 80 4.93 17.09 -10.01
CA LEU A 80 3.63 16.39 -10.05
C LEU A 80 3.66 15.00 -9.40
N PRO A 81 4.67 14.13 -9.65
CA PRO A 81 4.71 12.81 -9.02
C PRO A 81 4.80 12.92 -7.50
N TRP A 82 5.63 13.84 -7.00
CA TRP A 82 5.80 14.08 -5.57
C TRP A 82 4.55 14.66 -4.92
N TYR A 83 3.87 15.58 -5.61
CA TYR A 83 2.58 16.12 -5.17
C TYR A 83 1.51 15.02 -5.06
N PHE A 84 1.40 14.19 -6.10
CA PHE A 84 0.49 13.05 -6.10
C PHE A 84 0.79 12.09 -4.95
N LEU A 85 2.05 11.63 -4.81
CA LEU A 85 2.46 10.71 -3.74
C LEU A 85 2.16 11.28 -2.35
N LYS A 86 2.52 12.55 -2.09
CA LYS A 86 2.28 13.19 -0.80
C LYS A 86 0.78 13.20 -0.45
N LYS A 87 -0.05 13.70 -1.36
CA LYS A 87 -1.51 13.74 -1.15
C LYS A 87 -2.10 12.34 -1.00
N LEU A 88 -1.60 11.38 -1.77
CA LEU A 88 -2.02 9.99 -1.71
C LEU A 88 -1.69 9.36 -0.34
N MET A 89 -0.48 9.55 0.19
CA MET A 89 -0.08 9.02 1.49
C MET A 89 -0.94 9.55 2.64
N MET A 90 -1.42 10.79 2.51
CA MET A 90 -2.37 11.44 3.42
C MET A 90 -3.84 11.05 3.18
N VAL A 91 -4.12 10.15 2.23
CA VAL A 91 -5.48 9.73 1.83
C VAL A 91 -6.35 10.93 1.40
N ASN A 92 -5.74 11.87 0.67
CA ASN A 92 -6.44 13.03 0.15
C ASN A 92 -7.08 12.70 -1.21
N VAL A 93 -8.41 12.75 -1.28
CA VAL A 93 -9.20 12.45 -2.50
C VAL A 93 -8.93 13.38 -3.68
N THR A 94 -8.28 14.54 -3.44
CA THR A 94 -7.85 15.49 -4.49
C THR A 94 -6.49 15.16 -5.10
N ALA A 95 -5.85 14.04 -4.73
CA ALA A 95 -4.49 13.72 -5.17
C ALA A 95 -4.31 13.69 -6.70
N ARG A 96 -5.35 13.33 -7.47
CA ARG A 96 -5.30 13.28 -8.95
C ARG A 96 -5.47 14.66 -9.62
N ASN A 97 -5.91 15.67 -8.89
CA ASN A 97 -6.13 17.03 -9.41
C ASN A 97 -4.83 17.84 -9.31
N ALA A 98 -3.79 17.36 -10.00
CA ALA A 98 -2.47 17.96 -9.95
C ALA A 98 -2.23 18.75 -11.24
N LYS A 99 -2.23 20.08 -11.13
CA LYS A 99 -1.89 20.99 -12.23
C LYS A 99 -0.63 21.77 -11.90
N CYS A 100 0.26 21.91 -12.89
CA CYS A 100 1.36 22.85 -12.79
C CYS A 100 0.82 24.27 -12.92
N THR A 101 0.99 25.08 -11.87
CA THR A 101 0.77 26.52 -11.94
C THR A 101 2.06 27.15 -12.44
N SER A 102 2.42 26.91 -13.71
CA SER A 102 3.44 27.74 -14.36
C SER A 102 2.79 29.08 -14.68
N GLU A 103 2.66 29.94 -13.67
CA GLU A 103 2.66 31.38 -13.93
C GLU A 103 4.06 31.70 -14.43
N CYS A 104 4.23 31.63 -15.75
CA CYS A 104 5.02 32.68 -16.35
C CYS A 104 4.25 33.96 -16.03
N GLU A 105 4.66 34.67 -14.98
CA GLU A 105 4.73 36.12 -15.03
C GLU A 105 5.70 36.47 -16.17
N SER A 106 5.35 36.12 -17.42
CA SER A 106 5.73 36.97 -18.52
C SER A 106 4.97 38.24 -18.23
N ASP A 107 5.70 39.29 -17.90
CA ASP A 107 5.24 40.66 -18.02
C ASP A 107 4.36 40.74 -19.27
N CYS A 108 3.06 40.63 -19.10
CA CYS A 108 2.13 41.16 -20.07
C CYS A 108 2.20 42.65 -19.83
N ASP A 109 3.29 43.25 -20.36
CA ASP A 109 3.33 44.63 -20.74
C ASP A 109 1.94 44.95 -21.27
N ALA A 110 1.26 45.82 -20.54
CA ALA A 110 -0.12 46.18 -20.76
C ALA A 110 -0.37 46.32 -22.26
N VAL A 111 -1.07 45.36 -22.86
CA VAL A 111 -1.58 45.53 -24.22
C VAL A 111 -2.70 46.54 -24.09
N SER A 112 -2.27 47.80 -24.22
CA SER A 112 -3.02 48.94 -24.70
C SER A 112 -4.23 48.49 -25.52
N GLY A 113 -5.40 48.99 -25.12
CA GLY A 113 -6.70 48.56 -25.63
C GLY A 113 -6.73 48.42 -27.15
N ASN A 114 -6.78 47.16 -27.61
CA ASN A 114 -7.16 46.84 -28.97
C ASN A 114 -8.63 46.40 -28.95
N THR A 115 -9.51 47.29 -29.41
CA THR A 115 -10.94 47.05 -29.64
C THR A 115 -11.17 46.19 -30.89
N LYS A 116 -10.49 45.03 -30.97
CA LYS A 116 -10.71 44.04 -32.03
C LYS A 116 -10.96 42.68 -31.39
N LEU A 117 -12.15 42.13 -31.65
CA LEU A 117 -12.55 40.78 -31.24
C LEU A 117 -11.59 39.77 -31.89
N ASP A 118 -10.57 39.35 -31.15
CA ASP A 118 -9.66 38.30 -31.58
C ASP A 118 -10.18 36.94 -31.12
N LEU A 119 -11.16 36.43 -31.87
CA LEU A 119 -11.77 35.12 -31.63
C LEU A 119 -10.76 33.97 -31.78
N ARG A 120 -9.58 34.19 -32.37
CA ARG A 120 -8.57 33.13 -32.53
C ARG A 120 -7.88 32.80 -31.20
N ASN A 121 -7.54 33.81 -30.39
CA ASN A 121 -6.98 33.58 -29.05
C ASN A 121 -8.00 33.01 -28.04
N LEU A 122 -9.31 33.07 -28.35
CA LEU A 122 -10.37 32.43 -27.57
C LEU A 122 -10.55 30.94 -27.93
N VAL A 123 -10.13 30.55 -29.14
CA VAL A 123 -10.24 29.17 -29.66
C VAL A 123 -8.92 28.42 -29.49
N ASP A 124 -7.80 29.11 -29.69
CA ASP A 124 -6.46 28.61 -29.43
C ASP A 124 -6.06 29.01 -28.00
N SER A 125 -6.41 28.18 -27.01
CA SER A 125 -5.84 28.35 -25.68
C SER A 125 -4.33 28.15 -25.74
N PRO A 126 -3.51 29.03 -25.15
CA PRO A 126 -2.09 28.78 -25.09
C PRO A 126 -1.87 27.62 -24.11
N ASN A 127 -1.21 26.56 -24.59
CA ASN A 127 -0.64 25.44 -23.84
C ASN A 127 -1.59 24.28 -23.47
N SER A 128 -2.13 23.58 -24.47
CA SER A 128 -2.59 22.17 -24.27
C SER A 128 -1.46 21.14 -24.37
N GLY A 129 -0.26 21.55 -24.82
CA GLY A 129 0.89 20.65 -25.02
C GLY A 129 1.67 20.30 -23.76
N ASP A 130 1.40 20.94 -22.62
CA ASP A 130 2.24 20.87 -21.41
C ASP A 130 1.52 20.24 -20.20
N MET A 131 0.31 19.70 -20.41
CA MET A 131 -0.46 19.01 -19.36
C MET A 131 -0.30 17.49 -19.50
N LEU A 132 -0.01 16.83 -18.38
CA LEU A 132 0.20 15.39 -18.31
C LEU A 132 -1.06 14.69 -17.84
N ASN A 133 -1.40 13.57 -18.48
CA ASN A 133 -2.54 12.77 -18.05
C ASN A 133 -2.26 12.17 -16.66
N PRO A 134 -3.21 12.24 -15.69
CA PRO A 134 -3.02 11.65 -14.36
C PRO A 134 -2.67 10.15 -14.39
N LEU A 135 -3.16 9.42 -15.40
CA LEU A 135 -2.85 7.99 -15.56
C LEU A 135 -1.40 7.75 -15.94
N ASP A 136 -0.77 8.66 -16.69
CA ASP A 136 0.66 8.57 -17.02
C ASP A 136 1.51 8.80 -15.78
N ILE A 137 1.13 9.76 -14.92
CA ILE A 137 1.80 10.00 -13.63
C ILE A 137 1.71 8.74 -12.75
N ILE A 138 0.51 8.16 -12.64
CA ILE A 138 0.30 6.93 -11.86
C ILE A 138 1.15 5.79 -12.44
N THR A 139 1.10 5.59 -13.76
CA THR A 139 1.85 4.50 -14.42
C THR A 139 3.35 4.66 -14.24
N ALA A 140 3.88 5.88 -14.44
CA ALA A 140 5.29 6.20 -14.23
C ALA A 140 5.73 5.94 -12.79
N LEU A 141 4.92 6.35 -11.80
CA LEU A 141 5.20 6.11 -10.40
C LEU A 141 5.23 4.62 -10.06
N PHE A 142 4.27 3.82 -10.55
CA PHE A 142 4.29 2.37 -10.34
C PHE A 142 5.55 1.74 -10.97
N LEU A 143 5.92 2.14 -12.19
CA LEU A 143 7.14 1.66 -12.86
C LEU A 143 8.43 2.06 -12.12
N CYS A 144 8.47 3.22 -11.48
CA CYS A 144 9.65 3.74 -10.76
C CYS A 144 9.69 3.38 -9.27
N SER A 145 8.74 2.59 -8.78
CA SER A 145 8.61 2.24 -7.37
C SER A 145 9.00 0.80 -7.08
N ASP A 146 9.51 0.54 -5.87
CA ASP A 146 9.71 -0.83 -5.40
C ASP A 146 8.37 -1.50 -5.08
N ALA A 147 8.39 -2.81 -4.88
CA ALA A 147 7.19 -3.61 -4.64
C ALA A 147 6.42 -3.19 -3.37
N PHE A 148 7.10 -2.62 -2.36
CA PHE A 148 6.46 -2.19 -1.12
C PHE A 148 5.78 -0.84 -1.29
N VAL A 149 6.39 0.07 -2.06
CA VAL A 149 5.78 1.35 -2.44
C VAL A 149 4.59 1.12 -3.36
N GLN A 150 4.69 0.24 -4.36
CA GLN A 150 3.57 -0.11 -5.23
C GLN A 150 2.36 -0.62 -4.42
N GLN A 151 2.63 -1.47 -3.42
CA GLN A 151 1.61 -1.97 -2.50
C GLN A 151 1.00 -0.87 -1.63
N GLU A 152 1.82 0.05 -1.09
CA GLU A 152 1.33 1.20 -0.34
C GLU A 152 0.46 2.12 -1.20
N MET A 153 0.92 2.43 -2.41
CA MET A 153 0.20 3.26 -3.36
C MET A 153 -1.16 2.64 -3.71
N ALA A 154 -1.21 1.36 -4.05
CA ALA A 154 -2.45 0.65 -4.35
C ALA A 154 -3.43 0.68 -3.16
N LEU A 155 -2.93 0.45 -1.93
CA LEU A 155 -3.75 0.53 -0.72
C LEU A 155 -4.35 1.93 -0.53
N LYS A 156 -3.53 2.98 -0.61
CA LYS A 156 -3.95 4.37 -0.41
C LYS A 156 -4.89 4.85 -1.52
N MET A 157 -4.63 4.46 -2.77
CA MET A 157 -5.52 4.72 -3.91
C MET A 157 -6.89 4.09 -3.67
N SER A 158 -6.91 2.85 -3.19
CA SER A 158 -8.13 2.14 -2.83
C SER A 158 -8.89 2.79 -1.66
N MET A 159 -8.19 3.43 -0.71
CA MET A 159 -8.80 4.22 0.36
C MET A 159 -9.40 5.54 -0.15
N CYS A 160 -8.77 6.17 -1.16
CA CYS A 160 -9.28 7.35 -1.85
C CYS A 160 -10.42 7.05 -2.85
N GLN A 161 -10.88 5.80 -2.94
CA GLN A 161 -11.87 5.33 -3.92
C GLN A 161 -11.41 5.50 -5.38
N PHE A 162 -10.09 5.49 -5.62
CA PHE A 162 -9.55 5.45 -6.97
C PHE A 162 -9.48 4.01 -7.46
N SER A 163 -9.58 3.83 -8.77
CA SER A 163 -9.19 2.58 -9.40
C SER A 163 -7.69 2.34 -9.25
N VAL A 164 -7.30 1.08 -9.09
CA VAL A 164 -5.90 0.65 -8.88
C VAL A 164 -5.42 -0.18 -10.08
N PRO A 165 -4.11 -0.19 -10.40
CA PRO A 165 -3.61 -1.04 -11.49
C PRO A 165 -3.83 -2.53 -11.21
N LEU A 166 -4.47 -3.23 -12.15
CA LEU A 166 -4.53 -4.70 -12.22
C LEU A 166 -3.46 -5.22 -13.17
N LEU A 167 -3.44 -4.71 -14.40
CA LEU A 167 -2.37 -4.98 -15.37
C LEU A 167 -1.64 -3.66 -15.65
N LEU A 168 -0.38 -3.58 -15.25
CA LEU A 168 0.49 -2.44 -15.49
C LEU A 168 1.20 -2.61 -16.84
N PRO A 169 1.07 -1.65 -17.79
CA PRO A 169 1.74 -1.74 -19.08
C PRO A 169 3.20 -1.27 -18.95
N ASN A 170 4.06 -1.82 -19.79
CA ASN A 170 5.40 -1.29 -20.04
C ASN A 170 5.52 -1.03 -21.55
N CYS A 171 5.56 0.25 -21.93
CA CYS A 171 5.50 0.67 -23.32
C CYS A 171 6.76 0.27 -24.11
N ASP A 172 7.92 0.18 -23.46
CA ASP A 172 9.19 -0.13 -24.12
C ASP A 172 9.28 -1.61 -24.50
N THR A 173 8.77 -2.48 -23.61
CA THR A 173 8.83 -3.94 -23.79
C THR A 173 7.58 -4.51 -24.46
N GLN A 174 6.50 -3.73 -24.57
CA GLN A 174 5.15 -4.18 -24.95
C GLN A 174 4.61 -5.32 -24.06
N GLN A 175 5.21 -5.53 -22.88
CA GLN A 175 4.73 -6.48 -21.89
C GLN A 175 3.83 -5.77 -20.87
N CYS A 176 3.07 -6.58 -20.13
CA CYS A 176 2.35 -6.10 -18.96
C CYS A 176 2.62 -7.01 -17.76
N THR A 177 2.41 -6.45 -16.58
CA THR A 177 2.58 -7.13 -15.30
C THR A 177 1.25 -7.15 -14.56
N LEU A 178 0.81 -8.33 -14.14
CA LEU A 178 -0.26 -8.51 -13.16
C LEU A 178 0.26 -8.04 -11.79
N MET A 179 -0.40 -7.03 -11.25
CA MET A 179 -0.02 -6.39 -9.99
C MET A 179 -0.59 -7.14 -8.78
N LEU A 180 -0.32 -8.43 -8.65
CA LEU A 180 -0.85 -9.28 -7.58
C LEU A 180 -0.34 -8.85 -6.19
N TRP A 181 0.98 -8.71 -6.05
CA TRP A 181 1.65 -8.29 -4.82
C TRP A 181 1.18 -6.91 -4.37
N ALA A 182 1.07 -5.96 -5.29
CA ALA A 182 0.61 -4.60 -4.99
C ALA A 182 -0.82 -4.59 -4.40
N LEU A 183 -1.68 -5.53 -4.79
CA LEU A 183 -3.08 -5.59 -4.33
C LEU A 183 -3.27 -6.37 -3.02
N ARG A 184 -2.27 -7.13 -2.55
CA ARG A 184 -2.41 -8.02 -1.37
C ARG A 184 -2.84 -7.32 -0.09
N ASP A 185 -2.47 -6.05 0.09
CA ASP A 185 -2.77 -5.29 1.28
C ASP A 185 -4.19 -4.70 1.33
N ILE A 186 -4.91 -4.75 0.22
CA ILE A 186 -6.25 -4.17 0.12
C ILE A 186 -7.24 -5.06 0.86
N VAL A 187 -7.63 -4.60 2.04
CA VAL A 187 -8.71 -5.19 2.84
C VAL A 187 -9.97 -4.37 2.64
N LYS A 188 -11.08 -5.04 2.34
CA LYS A 188 -12.37 -4.39 2.15
C LYS A 188 -13.41 -4.97 3.10
N LYS A 189 -14.25 -4.08 3.59
CA LYS A 189 -15.39 -4.41 4.44
C LYS A 189 -16.67 -4.09 3.71
N TYR A 190 -17.58 -5.06 3.65
CA TYR A 190 -18.85 -4.93 2.95
C TYR A 190 -19.94 -5.78 3.61
N ARG A 191 -21.19 -5.51 3.26
CA ARG A 191 -22.35 -6.25 3.77
C ARG A 191 -23.20 -6.71 2.58
N PRO A 192 -23.09 -7.98 2.17
CA PRO A 192 -23.95 -8.54 1.14
C PRO A 192 -25.40 -8.59 1.63
N GLN A 193 -26.35 -8.69 0.69
CA GLN A 193 -27.78 -8.71 1.00
C GLN A 193 -28.17 -9.84 1.96
N SER A 194 -27.49 -11.00 1.88
CA SER A 194 -27.69 -12.14 2.78
C SER A 194 -27.49 -11.79 4.26
N LEU A 195 -26.59 -10.85 4.57
CA LEU A 195 -26.26 -10.42 5.94
C LEU A 195 -27.02 -9.17 6.40
N SER A 196 -27.85 -8.57 5.54
CA SER A 196 -28.59 -7.34 5.84
C SER A 196 -29.43 -7.41 7.12
N GLN A 197 -30.08 -8.55 7.39
CA GLN A 197 -30.91 -8.75 8.59
C GLN A 197 -30.11 -8.90 9.87
N SER A 198 -28.98 -9.60 9.81
CA SER A 198 -28.10 -9.85 10.96
C SER A 198 -27.27 -8.64 11.39
N LYS A 199 -27.22 -7.58 10.57
CA LYS A 199 -26.26 -6.45 10.68
C LYS A 199 -24.78 -6.87 10.65
N GLY A 200 -24.46 -8.13 10.37
CA GLY A 200 -23.09 -8.61 10.17
C GLY A 200 -22.42 -7.97 8.94
N PHE A 201 -21.11 -8.13 8.82
CA PHE A 201 -20.32 -7.67 7.68
C PHE A 201 -19.21 -8.69 7.38
N ILE A 202 -18.76 -8.72 6.13
CA ILE A 202 -17.58 -9.46 5.72
C ILE A 202 -16.41 -8.47 5.65
N GLU A 203 -15.26 -8.85 6.18
CA GLU A 203 -14.02 -8.08 6.10
C GLU A 203 -12.91 -9.02 5.63
N ASP A 204 -12.52 -8.89 4.37
CA ASP A 204 -11.61 -9.82 3.72
C ASP A 204 -10.60 -9.09 2.81
N ARG A 205 -9.51 -9.77 2.48
CA ARG A 205 -8.54 -9.31 1.48
C ARG A 205 -9.10 -9.54 0.09
N ILE A 206 -9.11 -8.47 -0.70
CA ILE A 206 -9.77 -8.50 -2.00
C ILE A 206 -9.13 -9.47 -3.00
N VAL A 207 -7.84 -9.78 -2.80
CA VAL A 207 -7.09 -10.76 -3.61
C VAL A 207 -7.57 -12.19 -3.38
N LEU A 208 -8.09 -12.50 -2.18
CA LEU A 208 -8.60 -13.82 -1.80
C LEU A 208 -10.12 -13.95 -2.01
N SER A 209 -10.84 -12.82 -2.07
CA SER A 209 -12.28 -12.82 -2.24
C SER A 209 -12.71 -13.29 -3.64
N GLU A 210 -13.59 -14.29 -3.70
CA GLU A 210 -14.18 -14.79 -4.95
C GLU A 210 -15.29 -13.86 -5.44
N LEU A 211 -14.91 -12.82 -6.19
CA LEU A 211 -15.84 -11.84 -6.73
C LEU A 211 -16.08 -12.07 -8.23
N PRO A 212 -17.32 -11.84 -8.74
CA PRO A 212 -17.54 -11.75 -10.17
C PRO A 212 -16.88 -10.47 -10.70
N MET A 213 -15.97 -10.62 -11.67
CA MET A 213 -15.35 -9.49 -12.35
C MET A 213 -16.11 -9.13 -13.63
N ILE A 214 -16.41 -7.85 -13.80
CA ILE A 214 -17.03 -7.28 -14.99
C ILE A 214 -16.01 -6.35 -15.65
N SER A 215 -15.64 -6.65 -16.89
CA SER A 215 -14.65 -5.86 -17.63
C SER A 215 -15.30 -4.95 -18.64
N PHE A 216 -14.67 -3.81 -18.84
CA PHE A 216 -15.10 -2.79 -19.79
C PHE A 216 -13.95 -2.39 -20.68
N VAL A 217 -14.14 -2.59 -21.98
CA VAL A 217 -13.11 -2.38 -23.01
C VAL A 217 -13.66 -1.53 -24.14
N ARG A 218 -12.77 -0.99 -24.98
CA ARG A 218 -13.15 -0.17 -26.13
C ARG A 218 -12.60 -0.78 -27.41
N LEU A 219 -13.42 -0.82 -28.45
CA LEU A 219 -13.03 -1.17 -29.80
C LEU A 219 -13.06 0.08 -30.70
N GLY A 220 -11.90 0.48 -31.18
CA GLY A 220 -11.72 1.69 -31.98
C GLY A 220 -12.01 2.99 -31.23
N GLU A 221 -12.42 4.03 -31.96
CA GLU A 221 -12.86 5.29 -31.38
C GLU A 221 -14.35 5.24 -31.02
N CYS A 222 -14.69 5.80 -29.85
CA CYS A 222 -16.07 5.83 -29.36
C CYS A 222 -16.43 7.25 -28.93
N SER A 223 -17.59 7.70 -29.39
CA SER A 223 -18.20 8.96 -28.96
C SER A 223 -18.69 8.91 -27.50
N LEU A 224 -19.00 7.72 -26.97
CA LEU A 224 -19.31 7.54 -25.55
C LEU A 224 -18.03 7.36 -24.74
N SER A 225 -17.84 8.25 -23.76
CA SER A 225 -16.77 8.14 -22.78
C SER A 225 -17.02 6.93 -21.87
N LYS A 226 -16.30 5.84 -22.14
CA LYS A 226 -16.38 4.58 -21.36
C LYS A 226 -16.19 4.82 -19.87
N SER A 227 -15.12 5.51 -19.49
CA SER A 227 -14.78 5.74 -18.07
C SER A 227 -15.79 6.64 -17.36
N GLU A 228 -16.36 7.64 -18.05
CA GLU A 228 -17.40 8.49 -17.47
C GLU A 228 -18.71 7.69 -17.23
N ILE A 229 -19.11 6.86 -18.19
CA ILE A 229 -20.24 5.95 -18.02
C ILE A 229 -20.01 4.97 -16.87
N LEU A 230 -18.78 4.50 -16.66
CA LEU A 230 -18.44 3.63 -15.54
C LEU A 230 -18.55 4.32 -14.19
N ASN A 231 -18.09 5.58 -14.07
CA ASN A 231 -18.28 6.36 -12.85
C ASN A 231 -19.78 6.55 -12.56
N LYS A 232 -20.57 6.91 -13.57
CA LYS A 232 -22.04 6.97 -13.44
C LYS A 232 -22.65 5.61 -13.10
N LEU A 233 -22.10 4.49 -13.58
CA LEU A 233 -22.59 3.15 -13.27
C LEU A 233 -22.38 2.79 -11.80
N LEU A 234 -21.21 3.13 -11.24
CA LEU A 234 -20.80 2.77 -9.89
C LEU A 234 -21.25 3.73 -8.79
N SER A 235 -21.72 4.93 -9.15
CA SER A 235 -22.11 5.96 -8.18
C SER A 235 -23.58 6.37 -8.32
N ASN A 236 -24.24 6.64 -7.20
CA ASN A 236 -25.53 7.33 -7.22
C ASN A 236 -25.32 8.82 -7.53
N SER A 237 -26.31 9.49 -8.13
CA SER A 237 -26.20 10.92 -8.50
C SER A 237 -25.89 11.84 -7.32
N GLN A 238 -26.26 11.45 -6.10
CA GLN A 238 -25.99 12.20 -4.86
C GLN A 238 -24.62 11.90 -4.23
N GLN A 239 -23.94 10.85 -4.69
CA GLN A 239 -22.65 10.36 -4.19
C GLN A 239 -21.71 10.07 -5.37
N TYR A 240 -21.71 10.98 -6.34
CA TYR A 240 -20.88 10.84 -7.52
C TYR A 240 -19.40 10.96 -7.15
N HIS A 241 -18.61 9.97 -7.56
CA HIS A 241 -17.17 9.94 -7.33
C HIS A 241 -16.47 9.48 -8.61
N ASP A 242 -15.46 10.23 -9.04
CA ASP A 242 -14.68 9.90 -10.23
C ASP A 242 -13.73 8.74 -9.97
N THR A 243 -14.23 7.51 -9.90
CA THR A 243 -13.39 6.34 -9.62
C THR A 243 -12.31 6.17 -10.70
N PHE A 244 -12.72 6.22 -11.98
CA PHE A 244 -11.84 6.17 -13.14
C PHE A 244 -11.61 7.56 -13.71
N VAL A 245 -10.39 7.83 -14.19
CA VAL A 245 -10.07 9.08 -14.91
C VAL A 245 -10.86 9.16 -16.22
N HIS A 246 -11.56 10.26 -16.50
CA HIS A 246 -12.29 10.49 -17.77
C HIS A 246 -11.97 11.86 -18.37
N HIS A 247 -12.42 12.07 -19.61
CA HIS A 247 -12.08 13.24 -20.43
C HIS A 247 -12.44 14.57 -19.78
N ASP A 248 -13.60 14.66 -19.10
CA ASP A 248 -14.07 15.91 -18.49
C ASP A 248 -13.47 16.21 -17.11
N MET A 249 -12.55 15.37 -16.63
CA MET A 249 -11.76 15.66 -15.44
C MET A 249 -10.60 16.61 -15.77
N GLU A 250 -10.10 17.30 -14.76
CA GLU A 250 -8.88 18.11 -14.89
C GLU A 250 -7.71 17.26 -15.39
N CYS A 251 -7.09 17.69 -16.50
CA CYS A 251 -6.03 16.98 -17.24
C CYS A 251 -6.43 15.57 -17.77
N GLY A 252 -7.71 15.20 -17.71
CA GLY A 252 -8.19 13.89 -18.16
C GLY A 252 -8.30 13.76 -19.68
N ASP A 253 -8.42 14.88 -20.37
CA ASP A 253 -8.41 15.04 -21.83
C ASP A 253 -7.01 15.03 -22.45
N SER A 254 -5.98 15.23 -21.62
CA SER A 254 -4.58 15.22 -22.06
C SER A 254 -4.22 13.85 -22.67
N PRO A 255 -3.48 13.83 -23.80
CA PRO A 255 -3.15 12.59 -24.49
C PRO A 255 -2.29 11.68 -23.61
N ARG A 256 -2.63 10.38 -23.57
CA ARG A 256 -1.85 9.39 -22.83
C ARG A 256 -0.57 9.07 -23.58
N ARG A 257 0.55 9.03 -22.86
CA ARG A 257 1.89 8.72 -23.38
C ARG A 257 2.34 7.30 -23.04
N ILE A 258 2.06 6.83 -21.83
CA ILE A 258 2.53 5.51 -21.34
C ILE A 258 1.44 4.63 -20.72
N SER A 259 0.25 5.19 -20.47
CA SER A 259 -0.84 4.51 -19.75
C SER A 259 -1.83 3.78 -20.65
N ASP A 260 -1.65 3.78 -21.97
CA ASP A 260 -2.42 2.90 -22.85
C ASP A 260 -2.01 1.43 -22.62
N GLY A 261 -3.00 0.53 -22.53
CA GLY A 261 -2.81 -0.86 -22.12
C GLY A 261 -2.95 -1.10 -20.61
N LEU A 262 -3.06 -0.03 -19.80
CA LEU A 262 -3.36 -0.12 -18.38
C LEU A 262 -4.74 -0.72 -18.16
N THR A 263 -4.81 -1.83 -17.42
CA THR A 263 -6.08 -2.33 -16.88
C THR A 263 -6.20 -1.87 -15.44
N GLU A 264 -7.18 -1.01 -15.17
CA GLU A 264 -7.49 -0.58 -13.82
C GLU A 264 -8.60 -1.45 -13.22
N ILE A 265 -8.61 -1.69 -11.91
CA ILE A 265 -9.65 -2.41 -11.18
C ILE A 265 -10.18 -1.58 -10.01
N THR A 266 -11.48 -1.71 -9.74
CA THR A 266 -12.15 -1.18 -8.54
C THR A 266 -13.22 -2.15 -8.07
N TRP A 267 -13.77 -1.92 -6.88
CA TRP A 267 -14.78 -2.79 -6.30
C TRP A 267 -15.99 -1.99 -5.84
N TYR A 268 -17.17 -2.44 -6.27
CA TYR A 268 -18.41 -1.98 -5.69
C TYR A 268 -18.78 -2.92 -4.54
N LEU A 269 -19.02 -2.34 -3.37
CA LEU A 269 -19.18 -3.05 -2.11
C LEU A 269 -20.48 -2.61 -1.43
N PRO A 270 -21.51 -3.46 -1.38
CA PRO A 270 -22.81 -3.10 -0.80
C PRO A 270 -22.70 -2.85 0.72
N CYS A 271 -23.53 -1.94 1.22
CA CYS A 271 -23.64 -1.62 2.65
C CYS A 271 -24.80 -2.33 3.36
N GLY A 272 -25.63 -3.06 2.60
CA GLY A 272 -26.79 -3.83 3.05
C GLY A 272 -28.07 -2.98 3.13
N ASN A 273 -28.10 -1.79 2.51
CA ASN A 273 -29.25 -0.92 2.45
C ASN A 273 -29.79 -0.85 1.02
N LYS A 274 -30.93 -1.50 0.78
CA LYS A 274 -31.59 -1.57 -0.54
C LYS A 274 -31.93 -0.22 -1.17
N ASN A 275 -32.03 0.85 -0.38
CA ASN A 275 -32.34 2.19 -0.90
C ASN A 275 -31.10 2.92 -1.44
N ILE A 276 -29.90 2.49 -1.03
CA ILE A 276 -28.63 3.11 -1.40
C ILE A 276 -27.84 2.19 -2.34
N ASP A 277 -27.90 0.87 -2.08
CA ASP A 277 -27.11 -0.10 -2.83
C ASP A 277 -27.60 -0.22 -4.29
N ILE A 278 -26.67 -0.02 -5.23
CA ILE A 278 -26.85 -0.20 -6.67
C ILE A 278 -26.88 -1.69 -7.02
N PHE A 279 -25.91 -2.45 -6.48
CA PHE A 279 -25.80 -3.90 -6.65
C PHE A 279 -26.01 -4.59 -5.29
N SER A 280 -26.72 -5.72 -5.30
CA SER A 280 -27.02 -6.54 -4.12
C SER A 280 -25.82 -7.33 -3.60
N GLU A 281 -24.91 -7.68 -4.51
CA GLU A 281 -23.69 -8.45 -4.28
C GLU A 281 -22.44 -7.61 -4.58
N PRO A 282 -21.30 -7.90 -3.93
CA PRO A 282 -20.03 -7.26 -4.25
C PRO A 282 -19.56 -7.63 -5.67
N ILE A 283 -19.04 -6.66 -6.41
CA ILE A 283 -18.54 -6.86 -7.77
C ILE A 283 -17.16 -6.22 -7.96
N ALA A 284 -16.30 -6.88 -8.73
CA ALA A 284 -15.06 -6.29 -9.23
C ALA A 284 -15.30 -5.71 -10.62
N VAL A 285 -14.78 -4.51 -10.88
CA VAL A 285 -14.94 -3.81 -12.16
C VAL A 285 -13.58 -3.47 -12.73
N ALA A 286 -13.28 -4.01 -13.91
CA ALA A 286 -12.03 -3.79 -14.63
C ALA A 286 -12.23 -2.87 -15.84
N ASN A 287 -11.30 -1.95 -16.06
CA ASN A 287 -11.35 -0.93 -17.11
C ASN A 287 -10.02 -0.90 -17.88
N LEU A 288 -10.01 -1.44 -19.11
CA LEU A 288 -8.83 -1.41 -19.98
C LEU A 288 -8.70 -0.07 -20.71
N ARG A 289 -7.55 0.59 -20.61
CA ARG A 289 -7.21 1.82 -21.34
C ARG A 289 -6.64 1.51 -22.73
N GLY A 290 -6.99 2.32 -23.71
CA GLY A 290 -6.61 2.10 -25.11
C GLY A 290 -7.66 1.34 -25.94
N ASP A 291 -7.27 0.94 -27.14
CA ASP A 291 -8.07 0.11 -28.04
C ASP A 291 -7.65 -1.36 -27.91
N ILE A 292 -8.62 -2.28 -27.80
CA ILE A 292 -8.36 -3.72 -27.72
C ILE A 292 -7.60 -4.27 -28.92
N THR A 293 -7.67 -3.59 -30.08
CA THR A 293 -6.88 -3.99 -31.26
C THR A 293 -5.37 -3.87 -31.06
N SER A 294 -4.93 -3.02 -30.13
CA SER A 294 -3.52 -2.81 -29.78
C SER A 294 -3.08 -3.62 -28.55
N PHE A 295 -4.02 -4.20 -27.80
CA PHE A 295 -3.77 -4.81 -26.48
C PHE A 295 -4.46 -6.18 -26.36
N GLU A 296 -4.16 -7.08 -27.32
CA GLU A 296 -4.77 -8.41 -27.42
C GLU A 296 -4.50 -9.29 -26.20
N THR A 297 -3.30 -9.22 -25.62
CA THR A 297 -2.93 -10.01 -24.42
C THR A 297 -3.78 -9.61 -23.22
N GLN A 298 -3.90 -8.30 -22.95
CA GLN A 298 -4.75 -7.77 -21.88
C GLN A 298 -6.22 -8.10 -22.13
N PHE A 299 -6.70 -7.97 -23.37
CA PHE A 299 -8.07 -8.33 -23.72
C PHE A 299 -8.34 -9.82 -23.50
N SER A 300 -7.44 -10.69 -23.94
CA SER A 300 -7.53 -12.15 -23.73
C SER A 300 -7.55 -12.52 -22.26
N PHE A 301 -6.71 -11.88 -21.44
CA PHE A 301 -6.71 -12.05 -19.99
C PHE A 301 -8.08 -11.71 -19.38
N LEU A 302 -8.68 -10.57 -19.76
CA LEU A 302 -10.00 -10.17 -19.28
C LEU A 302 -11.09 -11.14 -19.72
N CYS A 303 -11.01 -11.69 -20.94
CA CYS A 303 -11.96 -12.69 -21.42
C CYS A 303 -11.85 -14.06 -20.71
N GLN A 304 -10.71 -14.37 -20.10
CA GLN A 304 -10.49 -15.60 -19.32
C GLN A 304 -10.86 -15.46 -17.84
N THR A 305 -10.74 -14.24 -17.29
CA THR A 305 -10.87 -13.97 -15.85
C THR A 305 -12.22 -13.38 -15.46
N SER A 306 -12.94 -12.74 -16.39
CA SER A 306 -14.21 -12.05 -16.11
C SER A 306 -15.44 -12.92 -16.28
N ALA A 307 -16.49 -12.59 -15.53
CA ALA A 307 -17.84 -13.09 -15.76
C ALA A 307 -18.43 -12.56 -17.07
N ALA A 308 -18.19 -11.27 -17.36
CA ALA A 308 -18.59 -10.64 -18.61
C ALA A 308 -17.63 -9.53 -19.04
N VAL A 309 -17.56 -9.31 -20.35
CA VAL A 309 -16.80 -8.22 -20.97
C VAL A 309 -17.74 -7.36 -21.82
N PHE A 310 -17.86 -6.09 -21.46
CA PHE A 310 -18.64 -5.09 -22.16
C PHE A 310 -17.72 -4.29 -23.11
N VAL A 311 -17.94 -4.48 -24.41
CA VAL A 311 -17.15 -3.88 -25.49
C VAL A 311 -17.86 -2.63 -26.00
N PHE A 312 -17.30 -1.46 -25.71
CA PHE A 312 -17.79 -0.18 -26.24
C PHE A 312 -17.31 0.01 -27.67
N PHE A 313 -18.23 0.36 -28.58
CA PHE A 313 -17.90 0.59 -29.99
C PHE A 313 -18.81 1.64 -30.62
N ASP A 314 -18.27 2.37 -31.59
CA ASP A 314 -19.08 3.15 -32.55
C ASP A 314 -19.06 2.52 -33.95
N SER A 315 -17.98 1.84 -34.34
CA SER A 315 -17.88 1.14 -35.63
C SER A 315 -17.21 -0.21 -35.48
N LEU A 316 -17.78 -1.25 -36.10
CA LEU A 316 -17.28 -2.63 -36.01
C LEU A 316 -16.40 -3.04 -37.21
N LYS A 317 -16.02 -2.11 -38.09
CA LYS A 317 -15.41 -2.45 -39.39
C LYS A 317 -14.04 -3.15 -39.33
N SER A 318 -13.26 -3.01 -38.25
CA SER A 318 -11.83 -3.42 -38.24
C SER A 318 -11.34 -4.19 -37.00
N GLY A 319 -12.21 -4.86 -36.23
CA GLY A 319 -11.78 -5.61 -35.02
C GLY A 319 -12.57 -6.86 -34.65
N CYS A 320 -13.50 -7.30 -35.50
CA CYS A 320 -14.39 -8.44 -35.21
C CYS A 320 -13.64 -9.75 -34.95
N ARG A 321 -12.47 -9.95 -35.59
CA ARG A 321 -11.69 -11.19 -35.44
C ARG A 321 -11.28 -11.46 -33.99
N LEU A 322 -10.95 -10.42 -33.22
CA LEU A 322 -10.59 -10.56 -31.81
C LEU A 322 -11.78 -11.02 -30.98
N LEU A 323 -12.99 -10.57 -31.32
CA LEU A 323 -14.21 -10.95 -30.61
C LEU A 323 -14.61 -12.41 -30.89
N THR A 324 -14.24 -12.97 -32.05
CA THR A 324 -14.67 -14.30 -32.51
C THR A 324 -13.93 -15.50 -31.90
N ASN A 325 -13.07 -15.29 -30.91
CA ASN A 325 -12.33 -16.40 -30.30
C ASN A 325 -13.24 -17.29 -29.44
N GLN A 326 -13.35 -18.58 -29.80
CA GLN A 326 -14.28 -19.52 -29.16
C GLN A 326 -13.85 -19.97 -27.75
N ASN A 327 -12.63 -19.64 -27.31
CA ASN A 327 -12.09 -20.08 -26.03
C ASN A 327 -12.35 -19.11 -24.86
N TYR A 328 -13.15 -18.06 -25.07
CA TYR A 328 -13.45 -17.09 -24.02
C TYR A 328 -14.44 -17.65 -22.98
N LYS A 329 -14.07 -17.56 -21.70
CA LYS A 329 -14.93 -17.95 -20.57
C LYS A 329 -15.97 -16.90 -20.26
N ALA A 330 -15.65 -15.62 -20.49
CA ALA A 330 -16.52 -14.50 -20.22
C ALA A 330 -17.66 -14.36 -21.23
N GLN A 331 -18.82 -13.91 -20.78
CA GLN A 331 -19.90 -13.49 -21.66
C GLN A 331 -19.58 -12.15 -22.32
N ILE A 332 -19.66 -12.07 -23.65
CA ILE A 332 -19.40 -10.83 -24.38
C ILE A 332 -20.70 -10.02 -24.52
N PHE A 333 -20.61 -8.72 -24.22
CA PHE A 333 -21.68 -7.74 -24.41
C PHE A 333 -21.20 -6.61 -25.32
N LEU A 334 -22.04 -6.23 -26.27
CA LEU A 334 -21.75 -5.14 -27.21
C LEU A 334 -22.48 -3.87 -26.77
N VAL A 335 -21.73 -2.81 -26.50
CA VAL A 335 -22.24 -1.52 -26.02
C VAL A 335 -22.04 -0.46 -27.10
N GLY A 336 -23.12 -0.11 -27.80
CA GLY A 336 -23.05 0.75 -28.99
C GLY A 336 -23.75 2.10 -28.83
N ASN A 337 -23.24 3.13 -29.50
CA ASN A 337 -23.92 4.43 -29.61
C ASN A 337 -24.61 4.61 -30.97
N HIS A 338 -25.94 4.47 -31.01
CA HIS A 338 -26.71 4.70 -32.24
C HIS A 338 -26.79 6.19 -32.64
N GLN A 339 -26.35 7.11 -31.77
CA GLN A 339 -26.24 8.53 -32.09
C GLN A 339 -24.98 8.85 -32.90
N SER A 340 -23.99 7.95 -32.95
CA SER A 340 -22.75 8.17 -33.66
C SER A 340 -22.94 8.11 -35.18
N ASN A 341 -22.24 8.98 -35.90
CA ASN A 341 -22.30 9.04 -37.37
C ASN A 341 -21.67 7.81 -38.04
N THR A 342 -20.81 7.07 -37.32
CA THR A 342 -20.09 5.90 -37.83
C THR A 342 -20.79 4.57 -37.51
N PHE A 343 -21.90 4.61 -36.77
CA PHE A 343 -22.66 3.42 -36.37
C PHE A 343 -23.40 2.79 -37.55
N SER A 344 -23.27 1.48 -37.71
CA SER A 344 -23.99 0.68 -38.70
C SER A 344 -24.70 -0.47 -38.02
N LEU A 345 -26.02 -0.53 -38.21
CA LEU A 345 -26.86 -1.59 -37.65
C LEU A 345 -26.61 -2.92 -38.38
N ASP A 346 -26.46 -2.90 -39.71
CA ASP A 346 -26.14 -4.08 -40.50
C ASP A 346 -24.81 -4.74 -40.07
N ALA A 347 -23.78 -3.92 -39.79
CA ALA A 347 -22.50 -4.42 -39.29
C ALA A 347 -22.63 -5.03 -37.90
N LEU A 348 -23.48 -4.47 -37.03
CA LEU A 348 -23.77 -5.04 -35.72
C LEU A 348 -24.51 -6.37 -35.83
N GLU A 349 -25.53 -6.47 -36.69
CA GLU A 349 -26.27 -7.71 -36.92
C GLU A 349 -25.36 -8.82 -37.42
N GLN A 350 -24.46 -8.50 -38.37
CA GLN A 350 -23.48 -9.45 -38.87
C GLN A 350 -22.58 -9.98 -37.73
N VAL A 351 -21.97 -9.08 -36.96
CA VAL A 351 -21.05 -9.46 -35.88
C VAL A 351 -21.76 -10.19 -34.74
N ALA A 352 -22.96 -9.75 -34.37
CA ALA A 352 -23.76 -10.43 -33.35
C ALA A 352 -24.12 -11.86 -33.79
N THR A 353 -24.41 -12.06 -35.07
CA THR A 353 -24.69 -13.39 -35.64
C THR A 353 -23.44 -14.27 -35.65
N GLU A 354 -22.29 -13.72 -36.07
CA GLU A 354 -21.00 -14.43 -36.06
C GLU A 354 -20.57 -14.87 -34.66
N LEU A 355 -20.88 -14.06 -33.64
CA LEU A 355 -20.59 -14.34 -32.23
C LEU A 355 -21.67 -15.16 -31.52
N GLY A 356 -22.79 -15.48 -32.18
CA GLY A 356 -23.91 -16.19 -31.56
C GLY A 356 -24.58 -15.40 -30.43
N LEU A 357 -24.53 -14.07 -30.46
CA LEU A 357 -25.09 -13.19 -29.43
C LEU A 357 -26.60 -13.05 -29.58
N THR A 358 -27.28 -12.88 -28.44
CA THR A 358 -28.71 -12.58 -28.41
C THR A 358 -28.95 -11.10 -28.18
N ASN A 359 -30.21 -10.66 -28.31
CA ASN A 359 -30.60 -9.28 -27.99
C ASN A 359 -30.25 -8.87 -26.54
N ASN A 360 -30.16 -9.82 -25.61
CA ASN A 360 -29.78 -9.54 -24.23
C ASN A 360 -28.30 -9.15 -24.09
N ASN A 361 -27.46 -9.54 -25.05
CA ASN A 361 -26.03 -9.23 -25.08
C ASN A 361 -25.73 -7.84 -25.70
N ILE A 362 -26.75 -7.13 -26.19
CA ILE A 362 -26.58 -5.87 -26.92
C ILE A 362 -27.21 -4.74 -26.12
N VAL A 363 -26.42 -3.71 -25.81
CA VAL A 363 -26.86 -2.51 -25.09
C VAL A 363 -26.62 -1.29 -25.97
N LEU A 364 -27.69 -0.67 -26.46
CA LEU A 364 -27.60 0.48 -27.37
C LEU A 364 -28.09 1.77 -26.71
N LYS A 365 -27.29 2.84 -26.83
CA LYS A 365 -27.76 4.20 -26.56
C LYS A 365 -28.52 4.72 -27.77
N THR A 366 -29.84 4.84 -27.64
CA THR A 366 -30.70 5.34 -28.72
C THR A 366 -30.76 6.88 -28.73
N ARG A 367 -31.23 7.48 -29.83
CA ARG A 367 -31.37 8.94 -29.96
C ARG A 367 -32.33 9.58 -28.95
N ARG A 368 -33.25 8.81 -28.38
CA ARG A 368 -34.24 9.29 -27.40
C ARG A 368 -33.80 9.10 -25.95
N MET A 369 -32.69 8.41 -25.72
CA MET A 369 -32.18 8.12 -24.38
C MET A 369 -31.11 9.12 -23.97
N ASN A 370 -31.27 9.67 -22.77
CA ASN A 370 -30.20 10.41 -22.10
C ASN A 370 -29.23 9.42 -21.40
N ASP A 371 -28.16 9.95 -20.83
CA ASP A 371 -27.15 9.15 -20.12
C ASP A 371 -27.72 8.43 -18.89
N ALA A 372 -28.64 9.04 -18.16
CA ALA A 372 -29.21 8.45 -16.96
C ALA A 372 -30.05 7.19 -17.29
N ASP A 373 -30.88 7.27 -18.33
CA ASP A 373 -31.68 6.14 -18.82
C ASP A 373 -30.78 5.02 -19.37
N PHE A 374 -29.70 5.40 -20.07
CA PHE A 374 -28.72 4.44 -20.59
C PHE A 374 -27.97 3.72 -19.46
N VAL A 375 -27.46 4.47 -18.47
CA VAL A 375 -26.77 3.90 -17.30
C VAL A 375 -27.72 3.00 -16.50
N LYS A 376 -29.00 3.35 -16.38
CA LYS A 376 -30.01 2.51 -15.73
C LYS A 376 -30.18 1.17 -16.44
N ASN A 377 -30.25 1.17 -17.76
CA ASN A 377 -30.31 -0.07 -18.54
C ASN A 377 -29.04 -0.90 -18.39
N LEU A 378 -27.87 -0.25 -18.47
CA LEU A 378 -26.58 -0.93 -18.30
C LEU A 378 -26.44 -1.54 -16.90
N ARG A 379 -26.85 -0.82 -15.84
CA ARG A 379 -26.89 -1.36 -14.47
C ARG A 379 -27.76 -2.60 -14.38
N LYS A 380 -28.94 -2.59 -15.00
CA LYS A 380 -29.81 -3.78 -15.02
C LYS A 380 -29.12 -4.97 -15.68
N THR A 381 -28.51 -4.78 -16.85
CA THR A 381 -27.77 -5.83 -17.55
C THR A 381 -26.60 -6.37 -16.70
N VAL A 382 -25.84 -5.48 -16.05
CA VAL A 382 -24.76 -5.89 -15.15
C VAL A 382 -25.29 -6.67 -13.94
N SER A 383 -26.38 -6.21 -13.32
CA SER A 383 -27.02 -6.94 -12.22
C SER A 383 -27.49 -8.33 -12.65
N ASP A 384 -28.12 -8.43 -13.82
CA ASP A 384 -28.58 -9.71 -14.37
C ASP A 384 -27.40 -10.67 -14.61
N VAL A 385 -26.25 -10.18 -15.08
CA VAL A 385 -25.03 -10.99 -15.23
C VAL A 385 -24.50 -11.44 -13.87
N VAL A 386 -24.41 -10.53 -12.90
CA VAL A 386 -23.84 -10.80 -11.58
C VAL A 386 -24.67 -11.82 -10.80
N GLU A 387 -26.00 -11.74 -10.89
CA GLU A 387 -26.92 -12.66 -10.20
C GLU A 387 -26.91 -14.07 -10.81
N ASN A 388 -26.68 -14.17 -12.13
CA ASN A 388 -26.75 -15.46 -12.85
C ASN A 388 -25.38 -16.11 -13.12
N SER A 389 -24.29 -15.36 -13.02
CA SER A 389 -22.96 -15.86 -13.34
C SER A 389 -22.44 -16.82 -12.28
N LYS A 390 -21.97 -17.99 -12.73
CA LYS A 390 -21.18 -18.92 -11.92
C LYS A 390 -19.68 -18.59 -11.92
N MET A 391 -19.24 -17.71 -12.83
CA MET A 391 -17.85 -17.31 -12.94
C MET A 391 -17.51 -16.30 -11.85
N LYS A 392 -16.79 -16.77 -10.84
CA LYS A 392 -16.17 -15.99 -9.77
C LYS A 392 -14.74 -16.52 -9.61
N MET A 393 -13.78 -15.62 -9.44
CA MET A 393 -12.36 -15.97 -9.38
C MET A 393 -11.67 -14.96 -8.47
N CYS A 394 -10.79 -15.45 -7.59
CA CYS A 394 -9.96 -14.55 -6.80
C CYS A 394 -8.77 -14.05 -7.63
N ILE A 395 -8.19 -12.89 -7.28
CA ILE A 395 -7.09 -12.32 -8.07
C ILE A 395 -5.85 -13.23 -8.01
N GLU A 396 -5.66 -13.97 -6.92
CA GLU A 396 -4.58 -14.95 -6.80
C GLU A 396 -4.66 -16.05 -7.88
N GLN A 397 -5.85 -16.57 -8.17
CA GLN A 397 -6.08 -17.54 -9.25
C GLN A 397 -5.87 -16.95 -10.66
N MET A 398 -5.95 -15.62 -10.80
CA MET A 398 -5.68 -14.96 -12.08
C MET A 398 -4.20 -15.03 -12.46
N ALA A 399 -3.29 -15.30 -11.51
CA ALA A 399 -1.86 -15.49 -11.78
C ALA A 399 -1.61 -16.68 -12.71
N ASP A 400 -2.34 -17.80 -12.53
CA ASP A 400 -2.22 -18.98 -13.39
C ASP A 400 -2.57 -18.61 -14.85
N ILE A 401 -3.64 -17.85 -15.05
CA ILE A 401 -4.06 -17.35 -16.36
C ILE A 401 -3.04 -16.34 -16.92
N ALA A 402 -2.45 -15.50 -16.06
CA ALA A 402 -1.40 -14.57 -16.47
C ALA A 402 -0.19 -15.35 -17.02
N HIS A 403 0.26 -16.40 -16.33
CA HIS A 403 1.35 -17.26 -16.78
C HIS A 403 1.03 -17.96 -18.10
N GLU A 404 -0.17 -18.51 -18.27
CA GLU A 404 -0.63 -19.13 -19.51
C GLU A 404 -0.57 -18.16 -20.71
N LEU A 405 -0.81 -16.86 -20.47
CA LEU A 405 -0.79 -15.80 -21.47
C LEU A 405 0.56 -15.09 -21.59
N GLY A 406 1.59 -15.50 -20.83
CA GLY A 406 2.90 -14.87 -20.83
C GLY A 406 2.94 -13.46 -20.20
N ILE A 407 1.96 -13.14 -19.35
CA ILE A 407 1.91 -11.92 -18.53
C ILE A 407 2.78 -12.14 -17.29
N LEU A 408 3.64 -11.17 -16.96
CA LEU A 408 4.47 -11.22 -15.77
C LEU A 408 3.62 -11.06 -14.51
N VAL A 409 3.99 -11.67 -13.39
CA VAL A 409 3.36 -11.42 -12.09
C VAL A 409 4.40 -10.81 -11.16
N ASP A 410 4.10 -9.66 -10.57
CA ASP A 410 5.01 -8.94 -9.67
C ASP A 410 5.46 -9.77 -8.45
N GLU A 411 4.62 -10.70 -8.00
CA GLU A 411 4.88 -11.63 -6.90
C GLU A 411 5.91 -12.73 -7.24
N ASP A 412 6.16 -13.04 -8.52
CA ASP A 412 7.02 -14.17 -8.91
C ASP A 412 8.51 -13.93 -8.65
N CYS A 413 8.91 -12.75 -8.15
CA CYS A 413 10.31 -12.49 -7.85
C CYS A 413 10.85 -13.49 -6.79
N PRO A 414 12.08 -14.01 -6.97
CA PRO A 414 12.63 -15.06 -6.11
C PRO A 414 12.62 -14.71 -4.62
N GLU A 415 12.95 -13.47 -4.28
CA GLU A 415 12.99 -12.97 -2.91
C GLU A 415 11.61 -13.01 -2.25
N CYS A 416 10.54 -12.70 -3.00
CA CYS A 416 9.17 -12.77 -2.51
C CYS A 416 8.73 -14.23 -2.31
N GLN A 417 9.06 -15.12 -3.24
CA GLN A 417 8.71 -16.54 -3.15
C GLN A 417 9.41 -17.24 -1.98
N ILE A 418 10.72 -16.99 -1.78
CA ILE A 418 11.48 -17.53 -0.63
C ILE A 418 10.87 -17.02 0.67
N ALA A 419 10.60 -15.72 0.75
CA ALA A 419 9.96 -15.10 1.90
C ALA A 419 8.58 -15.69 2.20
N LYS A 420 7.77 -15.95 1.16
CA LYS A 420 6.46 -16.59 1.27
C LYS A 420 6.57 -17.98 1.88
N VAL A 421 7.46 -18.83 1.35
CA VAL A 421 7.70 -20.19 1.88
C VAL A 421 8.12 -20.14 3.35
N ASN A 422 9.01 -19.22 3.73
CA ASN A 422 9.45 -19.06 5.12
C ASN A 422 8.32 -18.60 6.04
N ALA A 423 7.47 -17.67 5.58
CA ALA A 423 6.31 -17.22 6.35
C ALA A 423 5.24 -18.33 6.49
N ASP A 424 4.96 -19.04 5.40
CA ASP A 424 4.01 -20.14 5.36
C ASP A 424 4.44 -21.28 6.29
N ALA A 425 5.72 -21.61 6.33
CA ALA A 425 6.28 -22.62 7.23
C ALA A 425 6.02 -22.30 8.72
N ILE A 426 6.02 -21.02 9.11
CA ILE A 426 5.68 -20.60 10.47
C ILE A 426 4.17 -20.64 10.69
N THR A 427 3.39 -20.17 9.70
CA THR A 427 1.94 -20.04 9.88
C THR A 427 1.14 -21.32 9.70
N ALA A 428 1.68 -22.33 9.02
CA ALA A 428 1.02 -23.62 8.79
C ALA A 428 0.71 -24.37 10.09
N ASP A 429 1.52 -24.20 11.13
CA ASP A 429 1.35 -24.85 12.43
C ASP A 429 0.33 -24.14 13.34
N ILE A 430 -0.20 -22.98 12.93
CA ILE A 430 -1.11 -22.16 13.73
C ILE A 430 -2.56 -22.63 13.54
N GLN A 431 -2.94 -23.67 14.29
CA GLN A 431 -4.35 -24.11 14.37
C GLN A 431 -5.10 -23.43 15.51
N ASP A 432 -4.49 -23.36 16.70
CA ASP A 432 -5.02 -22.70 17.88
C ASP A 432 -4.02 -21.66 18.35
N THR A 433 -4.37 -20.38 18.22
CA THR A 433 -3.52 -19.25 18.56
C THR A 433 -3.01 -19.29 20.00
N LEU A 434 -3.84 -19.73 20.95
CA LEU A 434 -3.46 -19.74 22.37
C LEU A 434 -2.43 -20.83 22.63
N LYS A 435 -2.69 -22.06 22.15
CA LYS A 435 -1.75 -23.18 22.29
C LYS A 435 -0.44 -22.90 21.58
N TYR A 436 -0.53 -22.35 20.37
CA TYR A 436 0.66 -21.97 19.60
C TYR A 436 1.53 -20.97 20.38
N LYS A 437 0.95 -19.96 21.04
CA LYS A 437 1.72 -19.04 21.89
C LYS A 437 2.37 -19.76 23.08
N GLU A 438 1.65 -20.65 23.75
CA GLU A 438 2.18 -21.38 24.90
C GLU A 438 3.33 -22.33 24.53
N GLU A 439 3.28 -22.92 23.33
CA GLU A 439 4.28 -23.87 22.84
C GLU A 439 5.47 -23.19 22.13
N GLN A 440 5.20 -22.23 21.26
CA GLN A 440 6.20 -21.62 20.38
C GLN A 440 6.71 -20.26 20.87
N LEU A 441 5.98 -19.58 21.75
CA LEU A 441 6.33 -18.27 22.29
C LEU A 441 6.25 -18.22 23.85
N PRO A 442 6.88 -19.15 24.58
CA PRO A 442 6.67 -19.31 26.02
C PRO A 442 7.27 -18.19 26.90
N LEU A 443 8.36 -17.53 26.47
CA LEU A 443 9.12 -16.61 27.34
C LEU A 443 8.37 -15.31 27.60
N GLN A 444 7.54 -14.84 26.67
CA GLN A 444 6.66 -13.67 26.86
C GLN A 444 5.38 -13.98 27.65
N GLY A 445 5.15 -15.25 28.02
CA GLY A 445 3.95 -15.73 28.69
C GLY A 445 3.89 -15.39 30.18
N GLN A 446 3.56 -16.39 31.02
CA GLN A 446 3.36 -16.18 32.45
C GLN A 446 4.64 -15.69 33.17
N ILE A 447 5.81 -16.19 32.76
CA ILE A 447 7.09 -15.82 33.40
C ILE A 447 7.34 -14.31 33.28
N TRP A 448 7.10 -13.73 32.10
CA TRP A 448 7.24 -12.29 31.88
C TRP A 448 6.21 -11.46 32.67
N LYS A 449 4.97 -11.95 32.80
CA LYS A 449 3.95 -11.30 33.64
C LYS A 449 4.33 -11.30 35.12
N ASP A 450 4.90 -12.41 35.60
CA ASP A 450 5.38 -12.53 36.99
C ASP A 450 6.57 -11.61 37.23
N LEU A 451 7.56 -11.59 36.33
CA LEU A 451 8.69 -10.65 36.36
C LEU A 451 8.21 -9.19 36.40
N THR A 452 7.27 -8.83 35.52
CA THR A 452 6.66 -7.51 35.49
C THR A 452 5.98 -7.15 36.82
N SER A 453 5.32 -8.11 37.46
CA SER A 453 4.66 -7.87 38.75
C SER A 453 5.67 -7.60 39.86
N LEU A 454 6.81 -8.30 39.86
CA LEU A 454 7.90 -8.10 40.81
C LEU A 454 8.60 -6.76 40.57
N GLU A 455 8.86 -6.39 39.32
CA GLU A 455 9.42 -5.08 38.97
C GLU A 455 8.49 -3.95 39.44
N LYS A 456 7.17 -4.05 39.18
CA LYS A 456 6.19 -3.07 39.66
C LYS A 456 6.17 -2.98 41.19
N GLU A 457 6.30 -4.10 41.88
CA GLU A 457 6.33 -4.15 43.35
C GLU A 457 7.61 -3.52 43.92
N GLU A 458 8.76 -3.76 43.31
CA GLU A 458 10.05 -3.18 43.71
C GLU A 458 10.03 -1.65 43.74
N PHE A 459 9.30 -1.01 42.82
CA PHE A 459 9.12 0.45 42.81
C PHE A 459 7.98 0.95 43.70
N ARG A 460 6.87 0.22 43.76
CA ARG A 460 5.66 0.67 44.47
C ARG A 460 5.69 0.36 45.95
N LEU A 461 6.42 -0.67 46.36
CA LEU A 461 6.61 -1.12 47.74
C LEU A 461 5.27 -1.24 48.51
N ARG A 462 4.22 -1.70 47.84
CA ARG A 462 2.86 -1.78 48.40
C ARG A 462 2.71 -2.93 49.39
N LYS A 463 3.52 -3.97 49.26
CA LYS A 463 3.45 -5.21 50.04
C LYS A 463 4.57 -5.34 51.08
N VAL A 464 5.38 -4.29 51.29
CA VAL A 464 6.51 -4.27 52.27
C VAL A 464 6.04 -4.55 53.70
N GLY A 465 4.86 -4.05 54.09
CA GLY A 465 4.38 -4.21 55.47
C GLY A 465 5.34 -3.58 56.47
N SER A 466 5.87 -4.39 57.40
CA SER A 466 6.83 -3.97 58.43
C SER A 466 8.26 -4.47 58.19
N GLU A 467 8.55 -5.04 57.02
CA GLU A 467 9.90 -5.51 56.69
C GLU A 467 10.85 -4.34 56.37
N ASP A 468 12.14 -4.59 56.53
CA ASP A 468 13.17 -3.66 56.08
C ASP A 468 13.14 -3.53 54.54
N ILE A 469 13.17 -2.29 54.04
CA ILE A 469 13.00 -1.99 52.62
C ILE A 469 14.12 -2.61 51.78
N GLU A 470 15.36 -2.58 52.25
CA GLU A 470 16.51 -3.07 51.49
C GLU A 470 16.53 -4.60 51.48
N LYS A 471 16.18 -5.24 52.60
CA LYS A 471 15.95 -6.69 52.63
C LYS A 471 14.82 -7.12 51.69
N TYR A 472 13.68 -6.43 51.71
CA TYR A 472 12.54 -6.73 50.85
C TYR A 472 12.90 -6.62 49.35
N LYS A 473 13.61 -5.56 48.96
CA LYS A 473 14.12 -5.41 47.58
C LYS A 473 15.09 -6.52 47.20
N SER A 474 15.98 -6.92 48.12
CA SER A 474 16.89 -8.05 47.89
C SER A 474 16.12 -9.35 47.66
N ASP A 475 15.06 -9.61 48.43
CA ASP A 475 14.24 -10.81 48.27
C ASP A 475 13.46 -10.81 46.94
N LEU A 476 12.97 -9.64 46.50
CA LEU A 476 12.39 -9.48 45.16
C LEU A 476 13.42 -9.72 44.05
N GLN A 477 14.67 -9.30 44.26
CA GLN A 477 15.76 -9.50 43.31
C GLN A 477 16.08 -10.99 43.13
N VAL A 478 16.17 -11.75 44.22
CA VAL A 478 16.36 -13.21 44.17
C VAL A 478 15.20 -13.91 43.45
N GLN A 479 13.96 -13.45 43.63
CA GLN A 479 12.81 -14.00 42.89
C GLN A 479 12.90 -13.70 41.38
N LYS A 480 13.30 -12.48 41.00
CA LYS A 480 13.53 -12.12 39.59
C LYS A 480 14.62 -12.98 38.96
N GLU A 481 15.72 -13.22 39.66
CA GLU A 481 16.82 -14.08 39.19
C GLU A 481 16.35 -15.52 38.93
N LYS A 482 15.59 -16.12 39.85
CA LYS A 482 14.99 -17.46 39.64
C LYS A 482 14.08 -17.53 38.41
N LEU A 483 13.32 -16.47 38.14
CA LEU A 483 12.47 -16.40 36.94
C LEU A 483 13.30 -16.26 35.67
N ARG A 484 14.44 -15.55 35.69
CA ARG A 484 15.38 -15.46 34.56
C ARG A 484 16.10 -16.78 34.32
N GLU A 485 16.53 -17.49 35.37
CA GLU A 485 17.05 -18.86 35.27
C GLU A 485 16.02 -19.78 34.62
N LYS A 486 14.74 -19.66 35.02
CA LYS A 486 13.64 -20.40 34.40
C LYS A 486 13.43 -20.02 32.93
N GLN A 487 13.56 -18.74 32.53
CA GLN A 487 13.50 -18.38 31.11
C GLN A 487 14.68 -18.99 30.32
N ASN A 488 15.89 -18.95 30.88
CA ASN A 488 17.09 -19.52 30.27
C ASN A 488 17.09 -21.04 30.17
N SER A 489 16.21 -21.75 30.91
CA SER A 489 16.05 -23.20 30.77
C SER A 489 15.20 -23.61 29.57
N TYR A 490 14.54 -22.67 28.89
CA TYR A 490 13.79 -22.97 27.66
C TYR A 490 14.71 -22.88 26.45
N ASP A 491 14.59 -23.86 25.55
CA ASP A 491 15.21 -23.80 24.23
C ASP A 491 14.45 -22.81 23.33
N ILE A 492 15.16 -22.23 22.36
CA ILE A 492 14.53 -21.41 21.31
C ILE A 492 13.64 -22.34 20.47
N SER A 493 12.36 -22.00 20.34
CA SER A 493 11.40 -22.79 19.58
C SER A 493 11.76 -22.86 18.09
N ASN A 494 11.21 -23.85 17.38
CA ASN A 494 11.39 -23.97 15.93
C ASN A 494 10.85 -22.73 15.22
N ALA A 495 9.68 -22.23 15.62
CA ALA A 495 9.10 -21.02 15.04
C ALA A 495 10.00 -19.79 15.24
N MET A 496 10.58 -19.61 16.44
CA MET A 496 11.49 -18.50 16.69
C MET A 496 12.82 -18.64 15.96
N THR A 497 13.32 -19.86 15.82
CA THR A 497 14.53 -20.13 15.03
C THR A 497 14.31 -19.76 13.56
N CYS A 498 13.20 -20.21 12.96
CA CYS A 498 12.81 -19.83 11.60
C CYS A 498 12.60 -18.31 11.46
N PHE A 499 11.92 -17.69 12.44
CA PHE A 499 11.68 -16.26 12.44
C PHE A 499 12.98 -15.45 12.49
N ILE A 500 13.88 -15.74 13.44
CA ILE A 500 15.19 -15.08 13.57
C ILE A 500 16.01 -15.26 12.31
N HIS A 501 16.02 -16.47 11.74
CA HIS A 501 16.72 -16.75 10.48
C HIS A 501 16.18 -15.87 9.34
N ALA A 502 14.87 -15.86 9.12
CA ALA A 502 14.25 -15.13 8.02
C ALA A 502 14.38 -13.60 8.18
N ILE A 503 14.31 -13.05 9.40
CA ILE A 503 14.57 -11.62 9.60
C ILE A 503 16.07 -11.27 9.53
N SER A 504 16.96 -12.25 9.60
CA SER A 504 18.40 -12.06 9.41
C SER A 504 18.81 -12.09 7.93
N SER A 505 17.91 -12.49 7.03
CA SER A 505 18.13 -12.43 5.58
C SER A 505 18.44 -10.99 5.13
N PRO A 506 19.30 -10.81 4.11
CA PRO A 506 19.67 -9.48 3.63
C PRO A 506 18.57 -8.83 2.77
N GLY A 507 18.58 -7.50 2.74
CA GLY A 507 17.87 -6.71 1.72
C GLY A 507 16.35 -6.90 1.70
N THR A 508 15.82 -7.12 0.49
CA THR A 508 14.39 -7.16 0.17
C THR A 508 13.69 -8.44 0.67
N GLU A 509 14.39 -9.58 0.73
CA GLU A 509 13.83 -10.85 1.21
C GLU A 509 13.27 -10.71 2.64
N ARG A 510 14.03 -10.06 3.52
CA ARG A 510 13.58 -9.74 4.89
C ARG A 510 12.30 -8.92 4.92
N CYS A 511 12.22 -7.90 4.07
CA CYS A 511 11.04 -7.03 4.00
C CYS A 511 9.82 -7.82 3.48
N TYR A 512 10.00 -8.68 2.49
CA TYR A 512 8.95 -9.58 2.00
C TYR A 512 8.51 -10.53 3.09
N PHE A 513 9.44 -11.14 3.84
CA PHE A 513 9.12 -12.08 4.90
C PHE A 513 8.27 -11.42 5.99
N LEU A 514 8.69 -10.24 6.46
CA LEU A 514 7.94 -9.48 7.47
C LEU A 514 6.55 -9.08 6.98
N LYS A 515 6.41 -8.82 5.68
CA LYS A 515 5.11 -8.52 5.09
C LYS A 515 4.23 -9.77 4.97
N TRP A 516 4.77 -10.88 4.48
CA TRP A 516 4.05 -12.15 4.36
C TRP A 516 3.59 -12.68 5.70
N ILE A 517 4.46 -12.72 6.70
CA ILE A 517 4.08 -13.19 8.04
C ILE A 517 2.96 -12.31 8.63
N ARG A 518 3.01 -10.99 8.42
CA ARG A 518 1.93 -10.08 8.82
C ARG A 518 0.64 -10.40 8.07
N ILE A 519 0.70 -10.60 6.75
CA ILE A 519 -0.46 -10.94 5.92
C ILE A 519 -1.12 -12.23 6.41
N ASN A 520 -0.33 -13.28 6.62
CA ASN A 520 -0.80 -14.61 7.03
C ASN A 520 -1.41 -14.57 8.43
N LEU A 521 -0.74 -13.94 9.40
CA LEU A 521 -1.26 -13.80 10.77
C LEU A 521 -2.56 -12.99 10.81
N ASP A 522 -2.64 -11.90 10.04
CA ASP A 522 -3.86 -11.11 9.91
C ASP A 522 -5.00 -11.99 9.37
N ASN A 523 -4.75 -12.78 8.31
CA ASN A 523 -5.76 -13.66 7.70
C ASN A 523 -6.27 -14.71 8.69
N LEU A 524 -5.38 -15.41 9.40
CA LEU A 524 -5.74 -16.38 10.43
C LEU A 524 -6.60 -15.76 11.54
N SER A 525 -6.34 -14.50 11.90
CA SER A 525 -7.05 -13.82 12.97
C SER A 525 -8.44 -13.30 12.56
N ARG A 526 -8.72 -13.09 11.27
CA ARG A 526 -9.93 -12.38 10.79
C ARG A 526 -11.23 -13.08 11.14
N ASP A 527 -11.31 -14.39 10.91
CA ASP A 527 -12.57 -15.14 11.11
C ASP A 527 -13.00 -15.16 12.57
N LYS A 528 -12.07 -15.53 13.47
CA LYS A 528 -12.36 -15.61 14.91
C LYS A 528 -12.55 -14.22 15.53
N MET A 529 -11.74 -13.23 15.13
CA MET A 529 -11.78 -11.91 15.76
C MET A 529 -12.94 -11.04 15.27
N SER A 530 -13.40 -11.18 14.03
CA SER A 530 -14.55 -10.43 13.52
C SER A 530 -15.80 -10.69 14.37
N PHE A 531 -16.08 -11.96 14.65
CA PHE A 531 -17.16 -12.41 15.53
C PHE A 531 -17.03 -11.90 16.97
N LEU A 532 -15.85 -12.06 17.59
CA LEU A 532 -15.62 -11.59 18.96
C LEU A 532 -15.74 -10.06 19.09
N ARG A 533 -15.31 -9.30 18.07
CA ARG A 533 -15.47 -7.83 18.03
C ARG A 533 -16.92 -7.41 17.91
N GLU A 534 -17.74 -8.16 17.17
CA GLU A 534 -19.17 -7.91 17.07
C GLU A 534 -19.85 -8.11 18.43
N GLN A 535 -19.57 -9.25 19.08
CA GLN A 535 -20.07 -9.50 20.44
C GLN A 535 -19.65 -8.42 21.41
N TYR A 536 -18.38 -7.97 21.35
CA TYR A 536 -17.89 -6.88 22.20
C TYR A 536 -18.70 -5.59 21.99
N LYS A 537 -18.92 -5.18 20.73
CA LYS A 537 -19.67 -3.95 20.37
C LYS A 537 -21.15 -4.02 20.77
N GLU A 538 -21.76 -5.19 20.70
CA GLU A 538 -23.15 -5.37 21.15
C GLU A 538 -23.24 -5.31 22.67
N LYS A 539 -22.38 -6.07 23.36
CA LYS A 539 -22.36 -6.16 24.82
C LYS A 539 -21.94 -4.84 25.48
N SER A 540 -21.10 -4.03 24.82
CA SER A 540 -20.61 -2.74 25.34
C SER A 540 -21.69 -1.66 25.40
N LYS A 541 -22.84 -1.84 24.73
CA LYS A 541 -23.97 -0.91 24.80
C LYS A 541 -24.71 -0.98 26.13
N ASN A 542 -24.55 -2.08 26.88
CA ASN A 542 -25.23 -2.31 28.16
C ASN A 542 -24.21 -2.23 29.31
N SER A 543 -24.39 -1.28 30.22
CA SER A 543 -23.47 -0.98 31.33
C SER A 543 -23.32 -2.11 32.37
N GLU A 544 -24.27 -3.05 32.41
CA GLU A 544 -24.28 -4.19 33.34
C GLU A 544 -23.33 -5.35 32.92
N ASN A 545 -22.83 -5.35 31.68
CA ASN A 545 -22.03 -6.46 31.12
C ASN A 545 -20.52 -6.41 31.45
N LYS A 546 -20.08 -5.72 32.51
CA LYS A 546 -18.64 -5.49 32.77
C LYS A 546 -17.81 -6.78 32.86
N ASN A 547 -18.33 -7.84 33.46
CA ASN A 547 -17.60 -9.12 33.57
C ASN A 547 -17.54 -9.86 32.23
N VAL A 548 -18.65 -9.88 31.49
CA VAL A 548 -18.70 -10.48 30.15
C VAL A 548 -17.76 -9.75 29.19
N LEU A 549 -17.65 -8.43 29.28
CA LEU A 549 -16.71 -7.64 28.49
C LEU A 549 -15.26 -7.97 28.82
N LYS A 550 -14.91 -8.25 30.09
CA LYS A 550 -13.57 -8.70 30.48
C LYS A 550 -13.25 -10.09 29.92
N ASP A 551 -14.23 -10.99 29.91
CA ASP A 551 -14.06 -12.32 29.35
C ASP A 551 -13.84 -12.27 27.83
N ILE A 552 -14.62 -11.44 27.12
CA ILE A 552 -14.44 -11.21 25.68
C ILE A 552 -13.09 -10.52 25.39
N ASP A 553 -12.66 -9.54 26.20
CA ASP A 553 -11.34 -8.89 26.06
C ASP A 553 -10.20 -9.90 26.24
N ARG A 554 -10.34 -10.82 27.20
CA ARG A 554 -9.39 -11.93 27.40
C ARG A 554 -9.38 -12.87 26.19
N GLU A 555 -10.54 -13.24 25.66
CA GLU A 555 -10.63 -14.12 24.49
C GLU A 555 -10.07 -13.47 23.22
N LEU A 556 -10.31 -12.16 23.04
CA LEU A 556 -9.71 -11.36 21.98
C LEU A 556 -8.18 -11.31 22.10
N SER A 557 -7.65 -11.14 23.32
CA SER A 557 -6.21 -11.19 23.60
C SER A 557 -5.62 -12.56 23.25
N ASN A 558 -6.27 -13.63 23.71
CA ASN A 558 -5.82 -15.00 23.49
C ASN A 558 -5.87 -15.39 22.01
N SER A 559 -6.84 -14.86 21.26
CA SER A 559 -7.01 -15.11 19.83
C SER A 559 -6.23 -14.14 18.93
N SER A 560 -5.55 -13.14 19.51
CA SER A 560 -4.71 -12.20 18.75
C SER A 560 -3.32 -12.78 18.59
N LEU A 561 -2.77 -12.77 17.38
CA LEU A 561 -1.37 -13.06 17.13
C LEU A 561 -0.92 -12.20 15.96
N GLY A 562 0.25 -11.61 16.11
CA GLY A 562 0.80 -10.60 15.22
C GLY A 562 2.31 -10.59 15.35
N THR A 563 2.98 -9.88 14.46
CA THR A 563 4.45 -9.81 14.41
C THR A 563 5.05 -9.29 15.72
N GLU A 564 4.33 -8.43 16.44
CA GLU A 564 4.73 -7.93 17.75
C GLU A 564 4.99 -9.04 18.76
N HIS A 565 4.25 -10.15 18.70
CA HIS A 565 4.46 -11.27 19.61
C HIS A 565 5.80 -11.98 19.34
N PHE A 566 6.21 -12.13 18.08
CA PHE A 566 7.52 -12.71 17.74
C PHE A 566 8.67 -11.80 18.19
N PHE A 567 8.51 -10.48 18.03
CA PHE A 567 9.50 -9.51 18.52
C PHE A 567 9.56 -9.46 20.06
N ARG A 568 8.42 -9.58 20.75
CA ARG A 568 8.39 -9.71 22.22
C ARG A 568 9.14 -10.94 22.69
N GLU A 569 8.90 -12.09 22.05
CA GLU A 569 9.61 -13.34 22.37
C GLU A 569 11.10 -13.18 22.17
N MET A 570 11.51 -12.62 21.03
CA MET A 570 12.91 -12.32 20.73
C MET A 570 13.55 -11.41 21.78
N GLY A 571 12.83 -10.38 22.23
CA GLY A 571 13.27 -9.50 23.29
C GLY A 571 13.47 -10.24 24.63
N GLN A 572 12.56 -11.16 24.97
CA GLN A 572 12.70 -11.97 26.19
C GLN A 572 13.84 -12.99 26.09
N ILE A 573 14.04 -13.62 24.92
CA ILE A 573 15.20 -14.48 24.64
C ILE A 573 16.50 -13.69 24.88
N TYR A 574 16.57 -12.47 24.32
CA TYR A 574 17.73 -11.60 24.51
C TYR A 574 17.93 -11.21 25.98
N GLU A 575 16.90 -10.70 26.67
CA GLU A 575 17.04 -10.27 28.06
C GLU A 575 17.40 -11.41 29.02
N ALA A 576 16.84 -12.60 28.80
CA ALA A 576 17.21 -13.79 29.55
C ALA A 576 18.69 -14.12 29.34
N SER A 577 19.19 -14.10 28.10
CA SER A 577 20.60 -14.35 27.79
C SER A 577 21.55 -13.32 28.42
N VAL A 578 21.15 -12.05 28.51
CA VAL A 578 21.97 -10.98 29.11
C VAL A 578 22.12 -11.15 30.63
N SER A 579 21.19 -11.86 31.28
CA SER A 579 21.30 -12.19 32.71
C SER A 579 22.38 -13.25 33.01
N LEU A 580 22.87 -13.96 31.98
CA LEU A 580 23.98 -14.91 32.09
C LEU A 580 25.35 -14.19 32.08
N PRO A 581 26.42 -14.85 32.56
CA PRO A 581 27.77 -14.31 32.48
C PRO A 581 28.19 -13.94 31.05
N GLU A 582 29.07 -12.95 30.89
CA GLU A 582 29.54 -12.47 29.57
C GLU A 582 30.26 -13.54 28.74
N THR A 583 30.85 -14.53 29.40
CA THR A 583 31.55 -15.65 28.78
C THR A 583 30.61 -16.76 28.31
N ASP A 584 29.31 -16.68 28.62
CA ASP A 584 28.35 -17.72 28.27
C ASP A 584 28.10 -17.76 26.75
N PRO A 585 28.20 -18.94 26.10
CA PRO A 585 28.00 -19.07 24.66
C PRO A 585 26.63 -18.59 24.18
N SER A 586 25.57 -18.84 24.95
CA SER A 586 24.20 -18.44 24.59
C SER A 586 24.07 -16.93 24.55
N ARG A 587 24.69 -16.23 25.51
CA ARG A 587 24.75 -14.77 25.51
C ARG A 587 25.49 -14.23 24.29
N GLN A 588 26.61 -14.85 23.89
CA GLN A 588 27.40 -14.41 22.73
C GLN A 588 26.65 -14.57 21.41
N GLN A 589 25.96 -15.69 21.23
CA GLN A 589 25.20 -15.97 20.00
C GLN A 589 24.06 -14.96 19.77
N LEU A 590 23.46 -14.43 20.84
CA LEU A 590 22.27 -13.57 20.77
C LEU A 590 22.56 -12.06 20.78
N GLN A 591 23.84 -11.64 20.88
CA GLN A 591 24.20 -10.21 20.97
C GLN A 591 23.82 -9.39 19.72
N HIS A 592 23.61 -10.03 18.59
CA HIS A 592 23.29 -9.36 17.32
C HIS A 592 21.82 -8.96 17.20
N LEU A 593 20.91 -9.54 18.01
CA LEU A 593 19.47 -9.31 17.90
C LEU A 593 19.05 -7.83 18.06
N PRO A 594 19.59 -7.05 19.01
CA PRO A 594 19.23 -5.64 19.11
C PRO A 594 19.63 -4.83 17.88
N LYS A 595 20.77 -5.17 17.26
CA LYS A 595 21.26 -4.52 16.02
C LYS A 595 20.34 -4.84 14.85
N LEU A 596 19.79 -6.05 14.81
CA LEU A 596 18.84 -6.47 13.78
C LEU A 596 17.55 -5.64 13.84
N CYS A 597 16.95 -5.51 15.03
CA CYS A 597 15.75 -4.67 15.21
C CYS A 597 16.02 -3.17 15.02
N ALA A 598 17.23 -2.69 15.32
CA ALA A 598 17.64 -1.33 14.98
C ALA A 598 17.67 -1.11 13.46
N GLY A 599 18.13 -2.10 12.69
CA GLY A 599 18.04 -2.10 11.23
C GLY A 599 16.60 -2.05 10.73
N LEU A 600 15.70 -2.84 11.32
CA LEU A 600 14.27 -2.82 10.96
C LEU A 600 13.62 -1.45 11.23
N LEU A 601 13.98 -0.77 12.32
CA LEU A 601 13.52 0.59 12.59
C LEU A 601 13.96 1.58 11.49
N LEU A 602 15.19 1.44 10.98
CA LEU A 602 15.70 2.28 9.87
C LEU A 602 14.96 2.02 8.57
N ASP A 603 14.52 0.78 8.35
CA ASP A 603 13.71 0.39 7.19
C ASP A 603 12.24 0.84 7.32
N GLY A 604 11.86 1.46 8.45
CA GLY A 604 10.52 1.96 8.70
C GLY A 604 9.55 0.94 9.27
N PHE A 605 10.03 -0.17 9.85
CA PHE A 605 9.16 -1.10 10.58
C PHE A 605 8.84 -0.58 11.98
N PRO A 606 7.57 -0.62 12.41
CA PRO A 606 7.21 -0.23 13.77
C PRO A 606 7.68 -1.29 14.78
N LEU A 607 8.30 -0.85 15.87
CA LEU A 607 8.71 -1.71 16.98
C LEU A 607 7.91 -1.38 18.24
N GLU A 608 7.51 -2.39 18.98
CA GLU A 608 6.82 -2.20 20.25
C GLU A 608 7.78 -1.73 21.35
N LEU A 609 7.43 -0.61 21.98
CA LEU A 609 8.09 -0.05 23.15
C LEU A 609 7.51 -0.56 24.46
N VAL A 610 6.18 -0.68 24.52
CA VAL A 610 5.46 -1.05 25.73
C VAL A 610 4.63 -2.27 25.41
N ASP A 611 4.92 -3.37 26.08
CA ASP A 611 4.15 -4.60 25.95
C ASP A 611 2.73 -4.36 26.50
N GLY A 612 1.73 -4.40 25.60
CA GLY A 612 0.32 -4.24 25.96
C GLY A 612 -0.30 -5.39 26.75
N ASP A 613 0.31 -6.58 26.77
CA ASP A 613 -0.15 -7.76 27.52
C ASP A 613 0.37 -7.79 28.94
N ALA A 614 1.66 -7.46 29.15
CA ALA A 614 2.24 -7.34 30.48
C ALA A 614 2.05 -5.93 31.09
N SER A 615 1.75 -4.92 30.26
CA SER A 615 1.80 -3.50 30.62
C SER A 615 3.16 -3.13 31.22
N ASN A 616 4.25 -3.47 30.52
CA ASN A 616 5.63 -3.23 30.96
C ASN A 616 6.56 -2.89 29.77
N ILE A 617 7.73 -2.32 30.08
CA ILE A 617 8.79 -2.10 29.10
C ILE A 617 9.90 -3.13 29.34
N PRO A 618 10.32 -3.92 28.34
CA PRO A 618 11.58 -4.66 28.41
C PRO A 618 12.74 -3.66 28.26
N LEU A 619 13.12 -3.03 29.38
CA LEU A 619 14.02 -1.87 29.41
C LEU A 619 15.40 -2.18 28.85
N ARG A 620 15.90 -3.41 29.04
CA ARG A 620 17.23 -3.80 28.57
C ARG A 620 17.20 -3.99 27.06
N TRP A 621 16.21 -4.73 26.56
CA TRP A 621 15.98 -4.93 25.13
C TRP A 621 15.83 -3.60 24.39
N VAL A 622 14.89 -2.75 24.80
CA VAL A 622 14.62 -1.48 24.13
C VAL A 622 15.83 -0.55 24.19
N SER A 623 16.53 -0.48 25.32
CA SER A 623 17.73 0.37 25.43
C SER A 623 18.85 -0.11 24.51
N ASP A 624 19.07 -1.42 24.41
CA ASP A 624 20.15 -1.98 23.60
C ASP A 624 19.83 -1.83 22.11
N VAL A 625 18.56 -1.97 21.69
CA VAL A 625 18.11 -1.66 20.32
C VAL A 625 18.38 -0.19 19.99
N LEU A 626 18.01 0.74 20.86
CA LEU A 626 18.23 2.17 20.62
C LEU A 626 19.70 2.57 20.66
N SER A 627 20.52 1.88 21.46
CA SER A 627 21.97 2.05 21.43
C SER A 627 22.53 1.63 20.07
N GLN A 628 22.13 0.46 19.56
CA GLN A 628 22.54 0.02 18.24
C GLN A 628 22.04 0.98 17.14
N LEU A 629 20.81 1.48 17.25
CA LEU A 629 20.29 2.49 16.33
C LEU A 629 21.14 3.77 16.36
N HIS A 630 21.51 4.25 17.55
CA HIS A 630 22.37 5.41 17.72
C HIS A 630 23.71 5.22 17.00
N ASP A 631 24.32 4.04 17.14
CA ASP A 631 25.58 3.70 16.49
C ASP A 631 25.43 3.65 14.96
N LEU A 632 24.34 3.08 14.46
CA LEU A 632 24.04 2.98 13.02
C LEU A 632 23.81 4.34 12.35
N VAL A 633 23.27 5.34 13.07
CA VAL A 633 22.99 6.68 12.52
C VAL A 633 24.02 7.74 12.90
N SER A 634 25.02 7.39 13.73
CA SER A 634 26.07 8.31 14.14
C SER A 634 26.89 8.82 12.94
N PRO A 635 27.22 10.12 12.84
CA PRO A 635 27.03 11.19 13.82
C PRO A 635 25.68 11.95 13.70
N LYS A 636 24.85 11.65 12.70
CA LYS A 636 23.54 12.31 12.47
C LYS A 636 22.45 11.69 13.35
N ASN A 637 22.48 11.93 14.65
CA ASN A 637 21.62 11.26 15.63
C ASN A 637 20.67 12.16 16.43
N LYS A 638 20.35 13.37 15.95
CA LYS A 638 19.37 14.24 16.59
C LYS A 638 17.96 13.73 16.31
N ILE A 639 17.25 13.32 17.35
CA ILE A 639 15.90 12.75 17.24
C ILE A 639 14.87 13.72 17.83
N LEU A 640 13.78 13.94 17.11
CA LEU A 640 12.56 14.59 17.60
C LEU A 640 11.50 13.51 17.86
N VAL A 641 10.92 13.47 19.06
CA VAL A 641 9.87 12.48 19.38
C VAL A 641 8.50 13.14 19.34
N VAL A 642 7.57 12.53 18.61
CA VAL A 642 6.17 12.94 18.48
C VAL A 642 5.27 11.81 18.95
N THR A 643 4.34 12.12 19.85
CA THR A 643 3.33 11.16 20.34
C THR A 643 1.98 11.85 20.46
N VAL A 644 0.91 11.07 20.26
CA VAL A 644 -0.47 11.50 20.49
C VAL A 644 -1.06 10.71 21.65
N LEU A 645 -1.51 11.43 22.68
CA LEU A 645 -2.18 10.85 23.84
C LEU A 645 -3.68 11.19 23.82
N GLY A 646 -4.50 10.26 24.29
CA GLY A 646 -5.95 10.45 24.32
C GLY A 646 -6.71 9.17 24.68
N VAL A 647 -8.00 9.34 24.98
CA VAL A 647 -8.91 8.25 25.36
C VAL A 647 -8.94 7.15 24.31
N GLN A 648 -9.32 5.95 24.73
CA GLN A 648 -9.54 4.82 23.84
C GLN A 648 -10.48 5.17 22.68
N SER A 649 -10.15 4.69 21.46
CA SER A 649 -10.95 4.87 20.24
C SER A 649 -11.17 6.31 19.74
N THR A 650 -10.31 7.27 20.08
CA THR A 650 -10.42 8.67 19.60
C THR A 650 -9.76 8.94 18.24
N GLY A 651 -9.30 7.90 17.52
CA GLY A 651 -8.69 8.06 16.20
C GLY A 651 -7.21 8.49 16.20
N LYS A 652 -6.47 8.26 17.29
CA LYS A 652 -5.03 8.62 17.41
C LYS A 652 -4.16 8.03 16.31
N SER A 653 -4.20 6.71 16.14
CA SER A 653 -3.45 6.01 15.11
C SER A 653 -3.88 6.44 13.70
N THR A 654 -5.18 6.72 13.51
CA THR A 654 -5.69 7.30 12.26
C THR A 654 -5.08 8.67 11.99
N LEU A 655 -5.02 9.55 12.99
CA LEU A 655 -4.41 10.87 12.88
C LEU A 655 -2.92 10.77 12.53
N LEU A 656 -2.16 9.91 13.23
CA LEU A 656 -0.73 9.70 12.96
C LEU A 656 -0.50 9.16 11.54
N ASN A 657 -1.29 8.17 11.11
CA ASN A 657 -1.23 7.62 9.76
C ASN A 657 -1.53 8.67 8.69
N THR A 658 -2.50 9.55 8.94
CA THR A 658 -2.84 10.65 8.01
C THR A 658 -1.78 11.75 7.99
N MET A 659 -1.23 12.13 9.15
CA MET A 659 -0.25 13.21 9.26
C MET A 659 1.11 12.85 8.65
N PHE A 660 1.55 11.60 8.85
CA PHE A 660 2.91 11.18 8.48
C PHE A 660 2.94 10.14 7.35
N GLY A 661 1.78 9.72 6.82
CA GLY A 661 1.69 8.69 5.79
C GLY A 661 2.00 7.27 6.30
N VAL A 662 2.19 7.09 7.61
CA VAL A 662 2.62 5.83 8.24
C VAL A 662 1.49 4.80 8.37
N GLN A 663 1.83 3.58 8.78
CA GLN A 663 0.90 2.45 8.89
C GLN A 663 0.82 1.83 10.29
N PHE A 664 0.53 2.62 11.32
CA PHE A 664 0.13 2.05 12.61
C PHE A 664 -1.17 1.25 12.47
N ALA A 665 -1.30 0.18 13.25
CA ALA A 665 -2.46 -0.70 13.20
C ALA A 665 -3.74 0.04 13.59
N VAL A 666 -4.65 0.22 12.62
CA VAL A 666 -5.98 0.81 12.82
C VAL A 666 -7.04 -0.28 12.68
N SER A 667 -7.87 -0.52 13.69
CA SER A 667 -9.06 -1.37 13.49
C SER A 667 -10.23 -0.91 14.34
N SER A 668 -11.43 -1.06 13.80
CA SER A 668 -12.67 -0.69 14.49
C SER A 668 -12.99 -1.68 15.62
N GLY A 669 -12.47 -1.42 16.83
CA GLY A 669 -12.74 -2.23 18.02
C GLY A 669 -11.53 -2.95 18.61
N ARG A 670 -10.36 -2.92 17.97
CA ARG A 670 -9.10 -2.98 18.74
C ARG A 670 -8.75 -1.57 19.13
N CYS A 671 -8.18 -1.40 20.30
CA CYS A 671 -7.27 -0.28 20.50
C CYS A 671 -5.87 -0.83 20.46
N THR A 672 -4.94 -0.05 19.92
CA THR A 672 -3.51 -0.31 20.06
C THR A 672 -3.28 -0.76 21.49
N ARG A 673 -2.71 -1.94 21.70
CA ARG A 673 -2.37 -2.42 23.03
C ARG A 673 -0.88 -2.22 23.19
N GLY A 674 -0.46 -1.53 24.24
CA GLY A 674 0.93 -1.10 24.36
C GLY A 674 1.25 0.19 23.60
N ALA A 675 2.51 0.39 23.24
CA ALA A 675 2.95 1.55 22.47
C ALA A 675 4.00 1.14 21.45
N PHE A 676 3.90 1.69 20.24
CA PHE A 676 4.75 1.36 19.10
C PHE A 676 5.50 2.59 18.63
N MET A 677 6.79 2.45 18.38
CA MET A 677 7.61 3.49 17.77
C MET A 677 7.92 3.19 16.31
N LEU A 678 8.00 4.23 15.51
CA LEU A 678 8.42 4.20 14.13
C LEU A 678 9.38 5.36 13.87
N LEU A 679 10.47 5.10 13.15
CA LEU A 679 11.49 6.09 12.82
C LEU A 679 11.27 6.63 11.41
N ILE A 680 11.27 7.96 11.28
CA ILE A 680 11.16 8.69 10.02
C ILE A 680 12.41 9.54 9.83
N ARG A 681 12.98 9.53 8.63
CA ARG A 681 14.13 10.36 8.28
C ARG A 681 13.69 11.78 7.94
N ILE A 682 14.48 12.79 8.31
CA ILE A 682 14.28 14.17 7.90
C ILE A 682 15.17 14.48 6.70
N ASN A 683 14.64 15.16 5.69
CA ASN A 683 15.44 15.64 4.55
C ASN A 683 16.38 16.78 4.98
N ASP A 684 17.56 16.84 4.37
CA ASP A 684 18.60 17.83 4.70
C ASP A 684 18.09 19.29 4.51
N ASP A 685 17.10 19.50 3.64
CA ASP A 685 16.44 20.81 3.42
C ASP A 685 15.71 21.32 4.67
N VAL A 686 14.94 20.44 5.32
CA VAL A 686 14.12 20.77 6.51
C VAL A 686 14.90 20.62 7.80
N ARG A 687 15.99 19.85 7.77
CA ARG A 687 16.87 19.60 8.91
C ARG A 687 17.33 20.89 9.61
N LYS A 688 17.57 21.97 8.85
CA LYS A 688 17.95 23.28 9.40
C LYS A 688 16.82 23.93 10.20
N VAL A 689 15.57 23.73 9.77
CA VAL A 689 14.37 24.30 10.39
C VAL A 689 13.98 23.52 11.64
N LEU A 690 13.91 22.19 11.56
CA LEU A 690 13.50 21.33 12.67
C LEU A 690 14.63 21.06 13.68
N ASN A 691 15.90 21.25 13.27
CA ASN A 691 17.10 20.94 14.05
C ASN A 691 17.13 19.48 14.55
N CYS A 692 16.63 18.55 13.73
CA CYS A 692 16.70 17.11 13.95
C CYS A 692 17.02 16.35 12.66
N ASP A 693 17.62 15.17 12.81
CA ASP A 693 18.01 14.25 11.74
C ASP A 693 16.91 13.20 11.49
N PHE A 694 16.21 12.83 12.56
CA PHE A 694 15.14 11.85 12.55
C PHE A 694 13.96 12.31 13.40
N MET A 695 12.79 11.78 13.09
CA MET A 695 11.59 11.88 13.90
C MET A 695 11.14 10.49 14.33
N VAL A 696 10.88 10.30 15.62
CA VAL A 696 10.27 9.06 16.14
C VAL A 696 8.80 9.35 16.42
N ILE A 697 7.92 8.65 15.71
CA ILE A 697 6.48 8.68 15.96
C ILE A 697 6.13 7.55 16.92
N ILE A 698 5.44 7.87 18.01
CA ILE A 698 4.96 6.89 18.98
C ILE A 698 3.43 6.87 18.98
N ASP A 699 2.86 5.76 18.50
CA ASP A 699 1.44 5.44 18.68
C ASP A 699 1.22 4.68 19.98
N THR A 700 0.25 5.12 20.78
CA THR A 700 0.04 4.62 22.14
C THR A 700 -1.38 4.08 22.32
N GLU A 701 -1.51 3.06 23.17
CA GLU A 701 -2.80 2.59 23.66
C GLU A 701 -3.65 3.73 24.20
N GLY A 702 -4.94 3.67 23.89
CA GLY A 702 -5.88 4.65 24.40
C GLY A 702 -6.20 4.45 25.88
N LEU A 703 -6.35 5.57 26.59
CA LEU A 703 -6.51 5.58 28.03
C LEU A 703 -7.83 4.88 28.45
N LYS A 704 -7.74 3.70 29.08
CA LYS A 704 -8.86 2.96 29.70
C LYS A 704 -9.16 3.42 31.14
N SER A 705 -8.15 3.90 31.88
CA SER A 705 -8.26 4.41 33.26
C SER A 705 -7.10 5.38 33.59
N PRO A 706 -7.19 6.21 34.66
CA PRO A 706 -6.11 7.10 35.11
C PRO A 706 -4.78 6.39 35.45
N GLU A 707 -4.83 5.09 35.75
CA GLU A 707 -3.67 4.29 36.14
C GLU A 707 -2.77 3.94 34.95
N LEU A 708 -3.37 3.77 33.77
CA LEU A 708 -2.64 3.65 32.51
C LEU A 708 -1.95 4.97 32.14
N LEU A 709 -2.55 6.11 32.49
CA LEU A 709 -1.98 7.44 32.26
C LEU A 709 -0.70 7.65 33.09
N ALA A 710 -0.76 7.33 34.39
CA ALA A 710 0.43 7.34 35.25
C ALA A 710 1.48 6.34 34.76
N THR A 711 1.07 5.16 34.31
CA THR A 711 1.99 4.14 33.80
C THR A 711 2.67 4.60 32.51
N LEU A 712 1.91 5.09 31.52
CA LEU A 712 2.43 5.51 30.22
C LEU A 712 3.32 6.77 30.34
N VAL A 713 2.95 7.74 31.19
CA VAL A 713 3.77 8.91 31.48
C VAL A 713 5.07 8.51 32.21
N VAL A 714 5.00 7.63 33.22
CA VAL A 714 6.19 7.11 33.90
C VAL A 714 7.04 6.26 32.95
N VAL A 715 6.43 5.52 32.04
CA VAL A 715 7.08 4.68 31.03
C VAL A 715 7.80 5.53 29.99
N CYS A 716 7.15 6.56 29.44
CA CYS A 716 7.76 7.54 28.56
C CYS A 716 8.87 8.32 29.29
N ALA A 717 8.66 8.69 30.55
CA ALA A 717 9.70 9.34 31.36
C ALA A 717 10.88 8.40 31.66
N ARG A 718 10.64 7.10 31.91
CA ARG A 718 11.69 6.06 32.09
C ARG A 718 12.45 5.81 30.80
N PHE A 719 11.76 5.81 29.68
CA PHE A 719 12.35 5.70 28.35
C PHE A 719 13.25 6.90 28.06
N ILE A 720 12.74 8.12 28.23
CA ILE A 720 13.49 9.36 28.04
C ILE A 720 14.69 9.43 29.00
N SER A 721 14.49 9.14 30.29
CA SER A 721 15.56 9.15 31.29
C SER A 721 16.58 8.02 31.10
N GLY A 722 16.14 6.84 30.65
CA GLY A 722 17.01 5.71 30.32
C GLY A 722 17.89 6.01 29.10
N MET A 723 17.31 6.63 28.08
CA MET A 723 18.05 7.16 26.93
C MET A 723 19.04 8.25 27.36
N GLU A 724 18.63 9.20 28.21
CA GLU A 724 19.53 10.23 28.75
C GLU A 724 20.72 9.64 29.49
N LYS A 725 20.50 8.65 30.37
CA LYS A 725 21.57 8.02 31.16
C LYS A 725 22.54 7.19 30.33
N ARG A 726 22.06 6.50 29.28
CA ARG A 726 22.91 5.62 28.45
C ARG A 726 23.54 6.33 27.26
N LEU A 727 22.84 7.28 26.64
CA LEU A 727 23.30 7.99 25.43
C LEU A 727 23.87 9.39 25.73
N GLY A 728 23.75 9.88 26.96
CA GLY A 728 24.33 11.15 27.40
C GLY A 728 23.71 12.40 26.75
N LYS A 729 22.53 12.29 26.12
CA LYS A 729 21.85 13.41 25.41
C LYS A 729 20.37 13.49 25.81
N LYS A 730 19.87 14.72 25.99
CA LYS A 730 18.47 15.01 26.31
C LYS A 730 17.63 15.12 25.03
N PRO A 731 16.63 14.25 24.79
CA PRO A 731 15.76 14.35 23.61
C PRO A 731 14.81 15.54 23.73
N LYS A 732 14.55 16.24 22.62
CA LYS A 732 13.53 17.28 22.54
C LYS A 732 12.18 16.62 22.27
N CYS A 733 11.28 16.60 23.25
CA CYS A 733 9.96 15.98 23.14
C CYS A 733 8.88 17.03 22.93
N GLN A 734 7.96 16.81 22.00
CA GLN A 734 6.75 17.62 21.81
C GLN A 734 5.51 16.77 22.06
N PHE A 735 4.64 17.22 22.96
CA PHE A 735 3.40 16.53 23.30
C PHE A 735 2.22 17.21 22.61
N VAL A 736 1.48 16.47 21.79
CA VAL A 736 0.24 16.95 21.16
C VAL A 736 -0.93 16.23 21.83
N HIS A 737 -1.85 17.01 22.38
CA HIS A 737 -2.91 16.50 23.24
C HIS A 737 -4.28 16.66 22.58
N GLN A 738 -5.06 15.58 22.51
CA GLN A 738 -6.41 15.59 21.93
C GLN A 738 -7.44 15.25 23.02
N ASN A 739 -8.23 16.24 23.46
CA ASN A 739 -9.40 16.11 24.34
C ASN A 739 -9.26 15.14 25.54
N VAL A 740 -8.50 15.56 26.55
CA VAL A 740 -8.66 15.10 27.94
C VAL A 740 -8.70 16.35 28.81
N SER A 741 -9.74 16.54 29.58
CA SER A 741 -9.98 17.76 30.36
C SER A 741 -9.02 17.97 31.55
N ASP A 742 -8.07 17.05 31.80
CA ASP A 742 -7.33 17.03 33.07
C ASP A 742 -5.83 16.69 32.94
N VAL A 743 -5.21 16.89 31.78
CA VAL A 743 -3.74 16.73 31.66
C VAL A 743 -3.09 18.10 31.74
N SER A 744 -2.72 18.53 32.94
CA SER A 744 -1.79 19.63 33.13
C SER A 744 -0.41 19.20 32.65
N SER A 745 0.13 19.94 31.69
CA SER A 745 1.54 19.85 31.30
C SER A 745 2.41 20.30 32.48
N GLN A 746 3.14 19.39 33.10
CA GLN A 746 4.33 19.69 33.89
C GLN A 746 5.54 18.99 33.30
#